data_AF-A0A3L7RQJ6-F1
#
_entry.id   AF-A0A3L7RQJ6-F1
#
_cell.length_a   1.000
_cell.length_b   1.000
_cell.length_c   1.000
_cell.angle_alpha   90.00
_cell.angle_beta   90.00
_cell.angle_gamma   90.00
#
_symmetry.space_group_name_H-M   'P 1'
#
loop_
_entity.id
_entity.type
_entity.pdbx_description
1 polymer ?
#
loop_
_entity_poly.entity_id
_entity_poly.type
_entity_poly.pdbx_seq_one_letter_code
_entity_poly.pdbx_strand_id
1 'polypeptide(L)'
;MLKTFSKFASKSILAFVNRQLRSMRRKAFQHALASGFQRLEPRRVLTVQGVFDALTGNLSVNITPGGNTSATLGGLDATNYFLDVDGNSQFDPGSDIMGIKADLKNIFVTGTADPQGSIGAFTWKDHSGSLFQLERILASDLASISLDLVAQASFSQDSALTASDSITIVNTVTPADPANTNLRFANDLSLETTGVDGTILVNLDYQLTVDQTASFQSNQGSIRLSDIDANIFHAVARGDILDADSGEDSTDIRANRISLVSNTGSIGSSLSDILQANIATTTLQSVEIASRTPGSLQSSYEATQGTVSIHTDEFPSSVDTNKLWIVADSKIVATDLSGLSNRITDLALVINPASMTPSSLIALPDSLDIAGDLRIESHAITASDASLDLQANRILWKSVQDADLTITANQIDAESLNALKIRSTDTIRITDLDNNLNGLRANGHLAIETLQGSILVDSLVIGNQSSNVLLKTNTNGAIVANAMIQSGSGNITLSSREALVLEDRIRTSGPGSIVLESQGSITLGATSTFTTNNTNLGVFAGGDIRIGSINAGTGSVLLASGGSISEINPSTTATQIVAQNLSMRATGRIGDTDLSNTTFDNNRNAIVINATNLAARAGDSIYIQDKGAITVDRISTSLAQVEFNSKTIDRSEVLEDLTTTANNGNIKLQSLAGDITINPGTPGTAGISAHGSGDVLLQTGNSGTIVVNADIVSGSGDITLNSRGSMSVSDRLKTSRPGMIALISEGTITVSALNTSGVDLGVFSTTGIVLGSIRAEGASVAMSAGTSISDLDSSNATLNVITSNLSMRAGTRIGNSDTGQSNVDLNRNAISTRVDTLAARAASGIYIQEQDGVTIDRISTTIQRVNFNSTSVGLPQTLEDLTTTSNGP
;
A
#
# COMPACT_ATOMS: atom_id res chain seq x y z
N MET A 1 -83.38 104.27 -18.32
CA MET A 1 -81.97 104.46 -18.75
C MET A 1 -80.92 103.68 -17.94
N LEU A 2 -81.23 103.10 -16.76
CA LEU A 2 -80.25 102.33 -15.95
C LEU A 2 -80.08 100.82 -16.31
N LYS A 3 -80.84 100.25 -17.27
CA LYS A 3 -80.75 98.81 -17.63
C LYS A 3 -79.83 98.48 -18.82
N THR A 4 -79.41 99.47 -19.61
CA THR A 4 -78.53 99.24 -20.79
C THR A 4 -77.05 99.46 -20.46
N PHE A 5 -76.72 100.10 -19.33
CA PHE A 5 -75.34 100.30 -18.85
C PHE A 5 -74.78 99.09 -18.08
N SER A 6 -75.63 98.17 -17.58
CA SER A 6 -75.15 97.01 -16.80
C SER A 6 -74.66 95.83 -17.67
N LYS A 7 -75.12 95.71 -18.93
CA LYS A 7 -74.74 94.60 -19.82
C LYS A 7 -73.39 94.80 -20.53
N PHE A 8 -72.94 96.06 -20.71
CA PHE A 8 -71.63 96.39 -21.30
C PHE A 8 -70.47 96.36 -20.27
N ALA A 9 -70.76 96.66 -19.00
CA ALA A 9 -69.79 96.46 -17.91
C ALA A 9 -69.54 94.97 -17.62
N SER A 10 -70.56 94.12 -17.73
CA SER A 10 -70.47 92.67 -17.44
C SER A 10 -69.57 91.89 -18.40
N LYS A 11 -69.63 92.12 -19.73
CA LYS A 11 -68.76 91.42 -20.70
C LYS A 11 -67.28 91.85 -20.60
N SER A 12 -67.04 93.12 -20.31
CA SER A 12 -65.70 93.70 -20.18
C SER A 12 -65.01 93.22 -18.88
N ILE A 13 -65.77 93.14 -17.77
CA ILE A 13 -65.28 92.61 -16.50
C ILE A 13 -65.03 91.09 -16.59
N LEU A 14 -65.90 90.30 -17.24
CA LEU A 14 -65.69 88.84 -17.39
C LEU A 14 -64.50 88.49 -18.31
N ALA A 15 -64.25 89.29 -19.36
CA ALA A 15 -63.08 89.13 -20.23
C ALA A 15 -61.77 89.59 -19.57
N PHE A 16 -61.83 90.58 -18.68
CA PHE A 16 -60.70 91.01 -17.85
C PHE A 16 -60.39 89.99 -16.75
N VAL A 17 -61.43 89.46 -16.07
CA VAL A 17 -61.32 88.43 -15.03
C VAL A 17 -60.80 87.11 -15.61
N ASN A 18 -61.21 86.67 -16.81
CA ASN A 18 -60.66 85.47 -17.45
C ASN A 18 -59.21 85.65 -17.96
N ARG A 19 -58.81 86.87 -18.37
CA ARG A 19 -57.41 87.18 -18.68
C ARG A 19 -56.54 87.23 -17.43
N GLN A 20 -57.04 87.80 -16.33
CA GLN A 20 -56.37 87.79 -15.03
C GLN A 20 -56.31 86.37 -14.43
N LEU A 21 -57.35 85.53 -14.56
CA LEU A 21 -57.32 84.13 -14.11
C LEU A 21 -56.38 83.24 -14.94
N ARG A 22 -56.24 83.45 -16.26
CA ARG A 22 -55.22 82.76 -17.06
C ARG A 22 -53.80 83.27 -16.76
N SER A 23 -53.64 84.57 -16.53
CA SER A 23 -52.38 85.18 -16.07
C SER A 23 -51.98 84.69 -14.67
N MET A 24 -52.94 84.57 -13.75
CA MET A 24 -52.75 84.07 -12.39
C MET A 24 -52.57 82.56 -12.35
N ARG A 25 -53.22 81.75 -13.22
CA ARG A 25 -52.92 80.31 -13.35
C ARG A 25 -51.56 80.06 -14.00
N ARG A 26 -51.14 80.88 -14.98
CA ARG A 26 -49.79 80.80 -15.58
C ARG A 26 -48.72 81.30 -14.61
N LYS A 27 -48.98 82.36 -13.84
CA LYS A 27 -48.11 82.82 -12.76
C LYS A 27 -48.10 81.87 -11.57
N ALA A 28 -49.21 81.25 -11.18
CA ALA A 28 -49.26 80.24 -10.11
C ALA A 28 -48.66 78.89 -10.54
N PHE A 29 -48.73 78.51 -11.82
CA PHE A 29 -48.00 77.37 -12.36
C PHE A 29 -46.50 77.66 -12.50
N GLN A 30 -46.10 78.89 -12.87
CA GLN A 30 -44.69 79.30 -12.83
C GLN A 30 -44.18 79.56 -11.41
N HIS A 31 -45.02 79.94 -10.44
CA HIS A 31 -44.65 80.03 -9.03
C HIS A 31 -44.60 78.63 -8.38
N ALA A 32 -45.47 77.69 -8.75
CA ALA A 32 -45.38 76.30 -8.31
C ALA A 32 -44.17 75.55 -8.93
N LEU A 33 -43.69 75.96 -10.11
CA LEU A 33 -42.42 75.50 -10.69
C LEU A 33 -41.18 76.25 -10.16
N ALA A 34 -41.35 77.44 -9.54
CA ALA A 34 -40.24 78.28 -9.05
C ALA A 34 -40.15 78.40 -7.52
N SER A 35 -41.08 77.84 -6.75
CA SER A 35 -41.06 77.85 -5.28
C SER A 35 -41.31 76.47 -4.64
N GLY A 36 -40.95 75.39 -5.34
CA GLY A 36 -40.44 74.21 -4.67
C GLY A 36 -38.97 74.50 -4.35
N PHE A 37 -38.67 74.79 -3.09
CA PHE A 37 -37.30 74.86 -2.59
C PHE A 37 -36.58 73.58 -3.01
N GLN A 38 -35.78 73.70 -4.06
CA GLN A 38 -34.64 72.86 -4.30
C GLN A 38 -33.85 72.87 -3.00
N ARG A 39 -33.67 71.69 -2.44
CA ARG A 39 -32.50 71.39 -1.62
C ARG A 39 -31.31 72.06 -2.32
N LEU A 40 -30.59 72.92 -1.60
CA LEU A 40 -29.21 73.27 -1.96
C LEU A 40 -28.41 71.95 -1.89
N GLU A 41 -28.60 71.10 -2.89
CA GLU A 41 -27.48 70.32 -3.38
C GLU A 41 -26.68 71.34 -4.19
N PRO A 42 -25.39 71.50 -3.93
CA PRO A 42 -24.54 72.24 -4.84
C PRO A 42 -24.84 71.69 -6.23
N ARG A 43 -25.09 72.55 -7.22
CA ARG A 43 -24.60 72.20 -8.56
C ARG A 43 -23.10 72.01 -8.34
N ARG A 44 -22.68 70.78 -8.04
CA ARG A 44 -21.30 70.35 -8.19
C ARG A 44 -21.05 70.62 -9.67
N VAL A 45 -20.47 71.79 -9.95
CA VAL A 45 -19.76 71.99 -11.19
C VAL A 45 -18.74 70.87 -11.16
N LEU A 46 -18.96 69.85 -11.98
CA LEU A 46 -17.98 68.81 -12.22
C LEU A 46 -16.69 69.53 -12.59
N THR A 47 -15.63 69.24 -11.85
CA THR A 47 -14.30 69.74 -12.18
C THR A 47 -13.37 68.55 -12.18
N VAL A 48 -12.85 68.23 -13.36
CA VAL A 48 -11.55 67.58 -13.46
C VAL A 48 -10.54 68.72 -13.34
N GLN A 49 -9.69 68.66 -12.32
CA GLN A 49 -8.64 69.65 -12.13
C GLN A 49 -7.30 68.98 -12.33
N GLY A 50 -6.63 69.27 -13.44
CA GLY A 50 -5.23 68.95 -13.67
C GLY A 50 -4.35 70.13 -13.28
N VAL A 51 -3.36 69.91 -12.41
CA VAL A 51 -2.32 70.90 -12.10
C VAL A 51 -0.97 70.26 -12.35
N PHE A 52 -0.16 70.87 -13.22
CA PHE A 52 1.23 70.51 -13.40
C PHE A 52 2.14 71.52 -12.71
N ASP A 53 2.97 71.04 -11.81
CA ASP A 53 4.04 71.83 -11.18
C ASP A 53 5.37 71.53 -11.87
N ALA A 54 5.82 72.43 -12.73
CA ALA A 54 7.07 72.31 -13.46
C ALA A 54 8.32 72.27 -12.56
N LEU A 55 8.25 72.73 -11.29
CA LEU A 55 9.40 72.68 -10.37
C LEU A 55 9.60 71.28 -9.78
N THR A 56 8.51 70.60 -9.47
CA THR A 56 8.53 69.24 -8.88
C THR A 56 8.33 68.14 -9.92
N GLY A 57 7.85 68.50 -11.12
CA GLY A 57 7.48 67.57 -12.18
C GLY A 57 6.20 66.79 -11.86
N ASN A 58 5.38 67.28 -10.93
CA ASN A 58 4.18 66.58 -10.47
C ASN A 58 2.96 67.01 -11.29
N LEU A 59 2.30 66.05 -11.93
CA LEU A 59 0.96 66.20 -12.45
C LEU A 59 -0.04 65.63 -11.45
N SER A 60 -0.86 66.50 -10.86
CA SER A 60 -1.96 66.10 -9.97
C SER A 60 -3.29 66.28 -10.70
N VAL A 61 -4.01 65.18 -10.90
CA VAL A 61 -5.36 65.14 -11.50
C VAL A 61 -6.35 64.74 -10.41
N ASN A 62 -7.25 65.65 -10.07
CA ASN A 62 -8.33 65.37 -9.13
C ASN A 62 -9.66 65.24 -9.88
N ILE A 63 -10.33 64.10 -9.73
CA ILE A 63 -11.62 63.79 -10.34
C ILE A 63 -12.71 63.86 -9.25
N THR A 64 -13.67 64.77 -9.43
CA THR A 64 -14.76 64.98 -8.47
C THR A 64 -16.07 64.27 -8.91
N PRO A 65 -16.94 63.83 -7.97
CA PRO A 65 -18.07 62.97 -8.32
C PRO A 65 -19.24 63.70 -8.99
N GLY A 66 -19.77 63.13 -10.07
CA GLY A 66 -20.99 63.59 -10.74
C GLY A 66 -21.30 62.99 -12.11
N GLY A 67 -21.51 61.67 -12.22
CA GLY A 67 -22.06 61.03 -13.44
C GLY A 67 -21.16 61.08 -14.69
N ASN A 68 -20.42 59.98 -14.93
CA ASN A 68 -19.58 59.72 -16.12
C ASN A 68 -18.47 60.76 -16.42
N THR A 69 -17.88 61.39 -15.41
CA THR A 69 -16.66 62.19 -15.62
C THR A 69 -15.49 61.27 -15.98
N SER A 70 -15.05 61.27 -17.24
CA SER A 70 -13.82 60.61 -17.67
C SER A 70 -12.77 61.67 -17.94
N ALA A 71 -11.53 61.42 -17.57
CA ALA A 71 -10.41 62.30 -17.85
C ALA A 71 -9.38 61.53 -18.66
N THR A 72 -9.02 62.04 -19.83
CA THR A 72 -7.94 61.51 -20.64
C THR A 72 -6.73 62.43 -20.56
N LEU A 73 -5.60 61.94 -20.05
CA LEU A 73 -4.31 62.59 -20.25
C LEU A 73 -3.82 62.23 -21.65
N GLY A 74 -3.88 63.19 -22.58
CA GLY A 74 -3.52 62.97 -23.98
C GLY A 74 -2.22 63.68 -24.35
N GLY A 75 -1.40 63.03 -25.19
CA GLY A 75 -0.34 63.68 -25.98
C GLY A 75 -0.75 63.75 -27.45
N LEU A 76 -1.19 64.92 -27.92
CA LEU A 76 -1.56 65.13 -29.34
C LEU A 76 -0.35 65.52 -30.21
N ASP A 77 0.71 66.04 -29.59
CA ASP A 77 1.99 66.39 -30.20
C ASP A 77 3.18 65.98 -29.30
N ALA A 78 4.40 66.17 -29.78
CA ALA A 78 5.62 65.74 -29.09
C ALA A 78 6.01 66.61 -27.87
N THR A 79 5.25 67.66 -27.54
CA THR A 79 5.73 68.75 -26.67
C THR A 79 4.89 68.99 -25.42
N ASN A 80 3.56 68.90 -25.49
CA ASN A 80 2.69 69.27 -24.35
C ASN A 80 1.64 68.19 -24.04
N TYR A 81 1.11 68.23 -22.81
CA TYR A 81 -0.05 67.45 -22.41
C TYR A 81 -1.30 68.31 -22.36
N PHE A 82 -2.45 67.67 -22.53
CA PHE A 82 -3.74 68.27 -22.25
C PHE A 82 -4.61 67.27 -21.51
N LEU A 83 -5.60 67.81 -20.80
CA LEU A 83 -6.63 67.05 -20.15
C LEU A 83 -7.89 67.10 -21.01
N ASP A 84 -8.29 65.96 -21.53
CA ASP A 84 -9.53 65.79 -22.29
C ASP A 84 -10.62 65.27 -21.35
N VAL A 85 -11.61 66.12 -21.09
CA VAL A 85 -12.66 65.92 -20.08
C VAL A 85 -13.90 65.27 -20.71
N ASP A 86 -14.11 65.39 -22.01
CA ASP A 86 -15.23 64.75 -22.72
C ASP A 86 -14.84 63.44 -23.43
N GLY A 87 -13.55 63.10 -23.45
CA GLY A 87 -12.99 61.86 -23.97
C GLY A 87 -12.95 61.80 -25.50
N ASN A 88 -13.18 62.90 -26.20
CA ASN A 88 -13.24 62.95 -27.67
C ASN A 88 -11.85 62.98 -28.34
N SER A 89 -10.77 62.97 -27.54
CA SER A 89 -9.37 63.05 -27.97
C SER A 89 -9.03 64.35 -28.72
N GLN A 90 -9.73 65.44 -28.39
CA GLN A 90 -9.44 66.80 -28.83
C GLN A 90 -9.09 67.67 -27.62
N PHE A 91 -8.38 68.76 -27.89
CA PHE A 91 -8.07 69.75 -26.87
C PHE A 91 -9.35 70.46 -26.39
N ASP A 92 -9.65 70.33 -25.10
CA ASP A 92 -10.70 71.08 -24.43
C ASP A 92 -10.21 72.49 -24.06
N PRO A 93 -10.84 73.58 -24.54
CA PRO A 93 -10.40 74.93 -24.20
C PRO A 93 -10.52 75.21 -22.70
N GLY A 94 -9.37 75.42 -22.04
CA GLY A 94 -9.30 75.72 -20.60
C GLY A 94 -8.78 74.58 -19.72
N SER A 95 -8.41 73.44 -20.31
CA SER A 95 -7.80 72.29 -19.64
C SER A 95 -6.30 72.14 -19.99
N ASP A 96 -5.66 73.27 -20.35
CA ASP A 96 -4.24 73.36 -20.66
C ASP A 96 -3.38 73.08 -19.42
N ILE A 97 -2.62 72.00 -19.50
CA ILE A 97 -1.62 71.63 -18.52
C ILE A 97 -0.33 72.31 -18.98
N MET A 98 -0.13 73.59 -18.62
CA MET A 98 0.96 74.48 -19.09
C MET A 98 2.39 73.98 -18.78
N GLY A 99 2.80 72.85 -19.34
CA GLY A 99 3.98 72.09 -18.97
C GLY A 99 4.51 71.23 -20.11
N ILE A 100 5.84 71.19 -20.23
CA ILE A 100 6.52 70.41 -21.26
C ILE A 100 6.63 68.93 -20.84
N LYS A 101 6.48 68.03 -21.81
CA LYS A 101 6.59 66.57 -21.65
C LYS A 101 7.86 66.12 -20.92
N ALA A 102 8.98 66.82 -21.15
CA ALA A 102 10.28 66.51 -20.58
C ALA A 102 10.40 66.76 -19.06
N ASP A 103 9.54 67.60 -18.48
CA ASP A 103 9.59 67.95 -17.05
C ASP A 103 8.68 67.06 -16.18
N LEU A 104 7.85 66.20 -16.80
CA LEU A 104 6.97 65.30 -16.04
C LEU A 104 7.80 64.22 -15.35
N LYS A 105 7.59 64.08 -14.04
CA LYS A 105 8.22 63.08 -13.17
C LYS A 105 7.19 62.20 -12.48
N ASN A 106 6.11 62.78 -11.97
CA ASN A 106 5.11 62.03 -11.19
C ASN A 106 3.70 62.27 -11.72
N ILE A 107 2.90 61.21 -11.77
CA ILE A 107 1.47 61.30 -12.06
C ILE A 107 0.70 60.87 -10.82
N PHE A 108 -0.09 61.79 -10.25
CA PHE A 108 -0.95 61.54 -9.10
C PHE A 108 -2.40 61.75 -9.50
N VAL A 109 -3.21 60.71 -9.48
CA VAL A 109 -4.64 60.77 -9.77
C VAL A 109 -5.43 60.35 -8.56
N THR A 110 -6.33 61.19 -8.08
CA THR A 110 -7.17 60.87 -6.91
C THR A 110 -8.61 61.18 -7.22
N GLY A 111 -9.51 60.21 -7.00
CA GLY A 111 -10.93 60.48 -6.88
C GLY A 111 -11.26 61.07 -5.51
N THR A 112 -12.09 62.12 -5.44
CA THR A 112 -12.52 62.64 -4.13
C THR A 112 -13.70 61.83 -3.60
N ALA A 113 -13.52 61.10 -2.47
CA ALA A 113 -14.51 60.18 -1.89
C ALA A 113 -15.98 60.67 -1.94
N ASP A 114 -16.87 59.85 -2.52
CA ASP A 114 -18.34 60.03 -2.52
C ASP A 114 -19.02 58.90 -1.73
N PRO A 115 -19.92 59.20 -0.77
CA PRO A 115 -20.69 58.17 -0.06
C PRO A 115 -21.71 57.38 -0.92
N GLN A 116 -21.89 57.66 -2.23
CA GLN A 116 -22.87 56.99 -3.11
C GLN A 116 -22.28 56.08 -4.23
N GLY A 117 -20.96 55.98 -4.40
CA GLY A 117 -20.32 55.02 -5.33
C GLY A 117 -19.88 55.56 -6.72
N SER A 118 -18.78 54.96 -7.21
CA SER A 118 -17.99 55.13 -8.46
C SER A 118 -17.65 56.55 -8.92
N ILE A 119 -16.37 56.93 -8.74
CA ILE A 119 -15.80 58.22 -9.16
C ILE A 119 -15.08 58.04 -10.50
N GLY A 120 -15.76 58.30 -11.61
CA GLY A 120 -15.15 58.58 -12.93
C GLY A 120 -14.15 57.56 -13.51
N ALA A 121 -13.63 57.85 -14.70
CA ALA A 121 -12.58 57.07 -15.34
C ALA A 121 -11.35 57.94 -15.57
N PHE A 122 -10.15 57.38 -15.43
CA PHE A 122 -8.92 58.03 -15.88
C PHE A 122 -8.30 57.20 -17.00
N THR A 123 -8.02 57.82 -18.15
CA THR A 123 -7.24 57.20 -19.22
C THR A 123 -5.97 58.00 -19.46
N TRP A 124 -4.81 57.37 -19.51
CA TRP A 124 -3.62 58.00 -20.07
C TRP A 124 -3.41 57.44 -21.48
N LYS A 125 -3.63 58.28 -22.50
CA LYS A 125 -3.40 57.93 -23.91
C LYS A 125 -2.14 58.62 -24.41
N ASP A 126 -1.12 57.83 -24.80
CA ASP A 126 -0.01 58.36 -25.61
C ASP A 126 0.21 57.51 -26.86
N HIS A 127 -0.20 58.05 -28.01
CA HIS A 127 -0.02 57.45 -29.34
C HIS A 127 1.13 58.10 -30.13
N SER A 128 1.90 59.00 -29.50
CA SER A 128 2.97 59.77 -30.17
C SER A 128 4.31 59.02 -30.28
N GLY A 129 4.44 57.85 -29.63
CA GLY A 129 5.67 57.03 -29.65
C GLY A 129 6.88 57.66 -28.93
N SER A 130 6.66 58.55 -27.96
CA SER A 130 7.74 59.23 -27.24
C SER A 130 8.36 58.38 -26.12
N LEU A 131 9.51 58.81 -25.57
CA LEU A 131 10.11 58.22 -24.38
C LEU A 131 9.66 58.97 -23.11
N PHE A 132 9.20 58.27 -22.08
CA PHE A 132 8.97 58.83 -20.73
C PHE A 132 9.91 58.23 -19.70
N GLN A 133 10.49 59.10 -18.86
CA GLN A 133 11.34 58.72 -17.74
C GLN A 133 10.72 59.33 -16.47
N LEU A 134 9.81 58.59 -15.85
CA LEU A 134 9.04 59.01 -14.69
C LEU A 134 9.63 58.44 -13.39
N GLU A 135 9.29 59.05 -12.26
CA GLU A 135 9.55 58.53 -10.92
C GLU A 135 8.46 57.53 -10.54
N ARG A 136 7.17 57.88 -10.60
CA ARG A 136 6.04 56.98 -10.26
C ARG A 136 4.70 57.44 -10.83
N ILE A 137 3.74 56.52 -10.86
CA ILE A 137 2.31 56.80 -11.03
C ILE A 137 1.52 56.25 -9.84
N LEU A 138 0.69 57.10 -9.22
CA LEU A 138 -0.26 56.68 -8.19
C LEU A 138 -1.67 57.12 -8.58
N ALA A 139 -2.60 56.17 -8.66
CA ALA A 139 -4.00 56.44 -8.95
C ALA A 139 -4.90 55.71 -7.94
N SER A 140 -5.83 56.40 -7.27
CA SER A 140 -6.72 55.80 -6.29
C SER A 140 -8.14 56.39 -6.32
N ASP A 141 -9.07 55.66 -5.74
CA ASP A 141 -10.47 56.07 -5.54
C ASP A 141 -11.23 56.34 -6.85
N LEU A 142 -10.95 55.58 -7.92
CA LEU A 142 -11.58 55.74 -9.24
C LEU A 142 -12.48 54.56 -9.63
N ALA A 143 -13.40 54.75 -10.58
CA ALA A 143 -14.19 53.64 -11.12
C ALA A 143 -13.36 52.79 -12.09
N SER A 144 -12.66 53.42 -13.03
CA SER A 144 -11.75 52.71 -13.95
C SER A 144 -10.47 53.50 -14.24
N ILE A 145 -9.38 52.79 -14.47
CA ILE A 145 -8.07 53.33 -14.84
C ILE A 145 -7.62 52.62 -16.12
N SER A 146 -7.22 53.37 -17.14
CA SER A 146 -6.70 52.82 -18.39
C SER A 146 -5.38 53.49 -18.77
N LEU A 147 -4.34 52.69 -19.03
CA LEU A 147 -3.08 53.12 -19.60
C LEU A 147 -3.04 52.59 -21.04
N ASP A 148 -3.18 53.47 -22.02
CA ASP A 148 -3.16 53.17 -23.45
C ASP A 148 -1.91 53.81 -24.08
N LEU A 149 -0.79 53.07 -24.04
CA LEU A 149 0.54 53.61 -24.30
C LEU A 149 1.16 52.90 -25.51
N VAL A 150 1.68 53.68 -26.46
CA VAL A 150 2.46 53.19 -27.63
C VAL A 150 3.96 53.47 -27.42
N ALA A 151 4.28 54.11 -26.29
CA ALA A 151 5.54 54.77 -25.97
C ALA A 151 6.36 53.97 -24.95
N GLN A 152 7.70 54.08 -25.02
CA GLN A 152 8.59 53.55 -23.97
C GLN A 152 8.44 54.40 -22.70
N ALA A 153 7.86 53.85 -21.65
CA ALA A 153 7.73 54.54 -20.36
C ALA A 153 8.45 53.75 -19.27
N SER A 154 9.26 54.44 -18.47
CA SER A 154 9.92 53.83 -17.32
C SER A 154 9.66 54.59 -16.01
N PHE A 155 9.48 53.86 -14.92
CA PHE A 155 9.25 54.38 -13.56
C PHE A 155 10.36 53.91 -12.64
N SER A 156 10.98 54.83 -11.88
CA SER A 156 12.11 54.50 -11.01
C SER A 156 11.75 54.17 -9.56
N GLN A 157 10.49 54.37 -9.15
CA GLN A 157 9.98 54.16 -7.79
C GLN A 157 8.64 53.39 -7.82
N ASP A 158 8.13 53.02 -6.65
CA ASP A 158 6.89 52.23 -6.50
C ASP A 158 5.69 52.94 -7.14
N SER A 159 4.92 52.20 -7.93
CA SER A 159 3.72 52.66 -8.61
C SER A 159 2.51 51.82 -8.21
N ALA A 160 1.35 52.45 -8.09
CA ALA A 160 0.13 51.80 -7.60
C ALA A 160 -1.13 52.36 -8.26
N LEU A 161 -1.98 51.48 -8.79
CA LEU A 161 -3.27 51.82 -9.38
C LEU A 161 -4.38 51.09 -8.64
N THR A 162 -5.38 51.82 -8.15
CA THR A 162 -6.52 51.28 -7.41
C THR A 162 -7.83 51.79 -7.97
N ALA A 163 -8.70 50.88 -8.42
CA ALA A 163 -10.02 51.20 -8.99
C ALA A 163 -11.15 50.32 -8.41
N SER A 164 -12.41 50.69 -8.59
CA SER A 164 -13.54 49.83 -8.22
C SER A 164 -13.90 48.82 -9.30
N ASP A 165 -13.90 49.22 -10.59
CA ASP A 165 -14.49 48.43 -11.68
C ASP A 165 -13.43 47.83 -12.60
N SER A 166 -12.46 48.61 -13.09
CA SER A 166 -11.40 48.05 -13.95
C SER A 166 -10.08 48.80 -13.94
N ILE A 167 -9.00 48.05 -14.13
CA ILE A 167 -7.67 48.57 -14.48
C ILE A 167 -7.26 47.93 -15.80
N THR A 168 -6.92 48.74 -16.79
CA THR A 168 -6.56 48.28 -18.14
C THR A 168 -5.21 48.86 -18.53
N ILE A 169 -4.27 48.01 -18.94
CA ILE A 169 -2.97 48.41 -19.49
C ILE A 169 -2.91 47.78 -20.88
N VAL A 170 -3.00 48.62 -21.91
CA VAL A 170 -3.16 48.20 -23.31
C VAL A 170 -2.37 49.10 -24.25
N ASN A 171 -2.26 48.68 -25.50
CA ASN A 171 -1.94 49.57 -26.60
C ASN A 171 -2.98 49.39 -27.71
N THR A 172 -3.77 50.42 -27.98
CA THR A 172 -4.78 50.38 -29.07
C THR A 172 -4.18 50.65 -30.44
N VAL A 173 -2.91 51.07 -30.48
CA VAL A 173 -2.11 51.28 -31.68
C VAL A 173 -0.83 50.45 -31.55
N THR A 174 -0.51 49.67 -32.57
CA THR A 174 0.70 48.85 -32.60
C THR A 174 1.96 49.74 -32.63
N PRO A 175 2.96 49.51 -31.75
CA PRO A 175 4.22 50.23 -31.79
C PRO A 175 4.97 50.04 -33.12
N ALA A 176 5.74 51.05 -33.52
CA ALA A 176 6.54 50.98 -34.75
C ALA A 176 7.70 49.96 -34.68
N ASP A 177 8.19 49.68 -33.46
CA ASP A 177 9.22 48.68 -33.16
C ASP A 177 8.88 47.97 -31.84
N PRO A 178 7.94 46.99 -31.85
CA PRO A 178 7.49 46.31 -30.64
C PRO A 178 8.63 45.62 -29.88
N ALA A 179 9.62 45.07 -30.60
CA ALA A 179 10.76 44.36 -30.02
C ALA A 179 11.68 45.25 -29.16
N ASN A 180 11.68 46.56 -29.40
CA ASN A 180 12.42 47.54 -28.61
C ASN A 180 11.52 48.44 -27.77
N THR A 181 10.20 48.19 -27.70
CA THR A 181 9.28 48.97 -26.87
C THR A 181 9.05 48.22 -25.55
N ASN A 182 9.15 48.89 -24.41
CA ASN A 182 8.80 48.31 -23.11
C ASN A 182 8.12 49.33 -22.19
N LEU A 183 7.27 48.81 -21.30
CA LEU A 183 6.75 49.54 -20.16
C LEU A 183 7.49 49.01 -18.93
N ARG A 184 8.37 49.81 -18.33
CA ARG A 184 9.29 49.34 -17.28
C ARG A 184 9.04 50.00 -15.93
N PHE A 185 8.85 49.21 -14.88
CA PHE A 185 8.88 49.65 -13.48
C PHE A 185 10.16 49.11 -12.84
N ALA A 186 11.06 49.98 -12.41
CA ALA A 186 12.33 49.59 -11.78
C ALA A 186 12.18 49.12 -10.32
N ASN A 187 10.99 49.31 -9.74
CA ASN A 187 10.62 48.86 -8.40
C ASN A 187 9.23 48.20 -8.44
N ASP A 188 8.46 48.22 -7.36
CA ASP A 188 7.18 47.50 -7.28
C ASP A 188 6.05 48.16 -8.11
N LEU A 189 5.19 47.33 -8.70
CA LEU A 189 3.93 47.70 -9.35
C LEU A 189 2.76 47.00 -8.66
N SER A 190 1.82 47.77 -8.11
CA SER A 190 0.58 47.25 -7.52
C SER A 190 -0.65 47.65 -8.32
N LEU A 191 -1.46 46.68 -8.74
CA LEU A 191 -2.75 46.90 -9.39
C LEU A 191 -3.85 46.29 -8.52
N GLU A 192 -4.80 47.08 -8.04
CA GLU A 192 -5.88 46.58 -7.17
C GLU A 192 -7.26 47.02 -7.64
N THR A 193 -8.18 46.06 -7.83
CA THR A 193 -9.61 46.34 -8.02
C THR A 193 -10.44 45.89 -6.83
N THR A 194 -11.33 46.77 -6.35
CA THR A 194 -12.08 46.57 -5.09
C THR A 194 -13.56 46.22 -5.26
N GLY A 195 -14.16 46.47 -6.42
CA GLY A 195 -15.57 46.22 -6.71
C GLY A 195 -15.87 44.78 -7.12
N VAL A 196 -17.17 44.43 -7.13
CA VAL A 196 -17.70 43.04 -7.23
C VAL A 196 -17.38 42.34 -8.56
N ASP A 197 -17.16 43.10 -9.63
CA ASP A 197 -16.75 42.60 -10.95
C ASP A 197 -15.40 43.23 -11.39
N GLY A 198 -14.56 43.61 -10.42
CA GLY A 198 -13.28 44.28 -10.65
C GLY A 198 -12.40 43.51 -11.64
N THR A 199 -12.01 44.09 -12.77
CA THR A 199 -11.15 43.40 -13.76
C THR A 199 -9.81 44.08 -13.94
N ILE A 200 -8.75 43.28 -13.99
CA ILE A 200 -7.42 43.74 -14.40
C ILE A 200 -7.15 43.14 -15.78
N LEU A 201 -6.90 43.97 -16.77
CA LEU A 201 -6.52 43.56 -18.12
C LEU A 201 -5.16 44.16 -18.44
N VAL A 202 -4.14 43.33 -18.59
CA VAL A 202 -2.86 43.69 -19.21
C VAL A 202 -2.82 42.98 -20.55
N ASN A 203 -2.87 43.73 -21.63
CA ASN A 203 -2.82 43.21 -22.99
C ASN A 203 -2.01 44.17 -23.87
N LEU A 204 -0.71 43.91 -23.91
CA LEU A 204 0.26 44.71 -24.64
C LEU A 204 0.87 43.89 -25.77
N ASP A 205 1.07 44.51 -26.94
CA ASP A 205 1.87 43.96 -28.06
C ASP A 205 3.39 43.93 -27.72
N TYR A 206 3.78 44.20 -26.47
CA TYR A 206 5.16 44.30 -26.00
C TYR A 206 5.25 44.07 -24.48
N GLN A 207 6.45 43.77 -23.98
CA GLN A 207 6.68 43.34 -22.60
C GLN A 207 6.45 44.43 -21.54
N LEU A 208 5.62 44.14 -20.53
CA LEU A 208 5.56 44.85 -19.24
C LEU A 208 6.69 44.34 -18.33
N THR A 209 7.69 45.17 -18.05
CA THR A 209 8.84 44.81 -17.20
C THR A 209 8.70 45.41 -15.80
N VAL A 210 8.87 44.62 -14.74
CA VAL A 210 8.87 45.02 -13.33
C VAL A 210 10.09 44.43 -12.62
N ASP A 211 11.15 45.22 -12.41
CA ASP A 211 12.43 44.72 -11.90
C ASP A 211 12.33 44.09 -10.48
N GLN A 212 11.25 44.37 -9.73
CA GLN A 212 10.97 43.82 -8.40
C GLN A 212 9.63 43.05 -8.38
N THR A 213 8.63 43.49 -7.60
CA THR A 213 7.36 42.77 -7.42
C THR A 213 6.24 43.40 -8.24
N ALA A 214 5.62 42.60 -9.09
CA ALA A 214 4.34 42.90 -9.73
C ALA A 214 3.22 42.20 -8.96
N SER A 215 2.35 42.97 -8.29
CA SER A 215 1.25 42.48 -7.45
C SER A 215 -0.10 42.91 -7.99
N PHE A 216 -0.85 41.98 -8.58
CA PHE A 216 -2.16 42.24 -9.17
C PHE A 216 -3.26 41.59 -8.35
N GLN A 217 -4.21 42.38 -7.86
CA GLN A 217 -5.25 41.92 -6.95
C GLN A 217 -6.63 42.33 -7.47
N SER A 218 -7.39 41.36 -7.97
CA SER A 218 -8.83 41.52 -8.18
C SER A 218 -9.62 40.88 -7.04
N ASN A 219 -10.12 41.71 -6.13
CA ASN A 219 -10.80 41.24 -4.92
C ASN A 219 -12.09 40.48 -5.22
N GLN A 220 -12.76 40.72 -6.35
CA GLN A 220 -14.04 40.08 -6.68
C GLN A 220 -14.25 39.70 -8.16
N GLY A 221 -13.36 40.07 -9.10
CA GLY A 221 -13.46 39.72 -10.52
C GLY A 221 -12.22 39.00 -11.06
N SER A 222 -11.98 39.10 -12.38
CA SER A 222 -10.98 38.32 -13.12
C SER A 222 -9.74 39.15 -13.49
N ILE A 223 -8.62 38.46 -13.72
CA ILE A 223 -7.37 39.04 -14.23
C ILE A 223 -7.09 38.43 -15.61
N ARG A 224 -6.70 39.27 -16.57
CA ARG A 224 -6.25 38.86 -17.91
C ARG A 224 -4.86 39.44 -18.14
N LEU A 225 -3.91 38.60 -18.55
CA LEU A 225 -2.48 38.95 -18.64
C LEU A 225 -1.91 38.57 -20.00
N SER A 226 -1.00 39.38 -20.51
CA SER A 226 -0.07 39.11 -21.63
C SER A 226 1.37 39.26 -21.13
N ASP A 227 2.35 39.34 -22.03
CA ASP A 227 3.80 39.54 -21.78
C ASP A 227 4.17 40.40 -20.55
N ILE A 228 4.48 39.72 -19.43
CA ILE A 228 5.01 40.32 -18.19
C ILE A 228 6.40 39.76 -17.90
N ASP A 229 7.37 40.59 -17.52
CA ASP A 229 8.67 40.18 -16.97
C ASP A 229 8.87 40.80 -15.61
N ALA A 230 8.89 40.00 -14.54
CA ALA A 230 9.06 40.45 -13.18
C ALA A 230 10.16 39.70 -12.43
N ASN A 231 10.69 40.24 -11.33
CA ASN A 231 11.45 39.40 -10.40
C ASN A 231 10.50 38.50 -9.59
N ILE A 232 9.40 39.07 -9.07
CA ILE A 232 8.32 38.34 -8.40
C ILE A 232 7.00 38.77 -9.05
N PHE A 233 6.21 37.80 -9.51
CA PHE A 233 4.84 38.03 -9.97
C PHE A 233 3.82 37.39 -9.02
N HIS A 234 2.87 38.18 -8.55
CA HIS A 234 1.80 37.72 -7.67
C HIS A 234 0.46 38.22 -8.22
N ALA A 235 -0.44 37.30 -8.56
CA ALA A 235 -1.79 37.62 -9.01
C ALA A 235 -2.83 36.91 -8.14
N VAL A 236 -3.80 37.65 -7.61
CA VAL A 236 -4.91 37.13 -6.82
C VAL A 236 -6.21 37.61 -7.44
N ALA A 237 -7.03 36.69 -7.93
CA ALA A 237 -8.35 36.98 -8.49
C ALA A 237 -9.43 36.22 -7.71
N ARG A 238 -10.63 36.79 -7.61
CA ARG A 238 -11.80 35.98 -7.24
C ARG A 238 -12.27 35.14 -8.43
N GLY A 239 -12.39 35.73 -9.61
CA GLY A 239 -12.73 35.08 -10.87
C GLY A 239 -11.51 34.45 -11.55
N ASP A 240 -11.53 34.36 -12.87
CA ASP A 240 -10.48 33.69 -13.65
C ASP A 240 -9.17 34.50 -13.70
N ILE A 241 -8.04 33.79 -13.84
CA ILE A 241 -6.77 34.36 -14.30
C ILE A 241 -6.49 33.74 -15.67
N LEU A 242 -6.72 34.52 -16.73
CA LEU A 242 -6.63 34.04 -18.10
C LEU A 242 -5.50 34.75 -18.84
N ASP A 243 -5.03 34.10 -19.88
CA ASP A 243 -4.30 34.77 -20.94
C ASP A 243 -5.21 35.82 -21.63
N ALA A 244 -4.62 36.98 -21.94
CA ALA A 244 -5.26 38.13 -22.57
C ALA A 244 -5.07 38.19 -24.09
N ASP A 245 -4.13 37.44 -24.65
CA ASP A 245 -3.77 37.53 -26.07
C ASP A 245 -4.57 36.55 -26.95
N SER A 246 -4.35 36.61 -28.27
CA SER A 246 -4.98 35.70 -29.26
C SER A 246 -3.98 35.23 -30.32
N GLY A 247 -2.68 35.32 -30.02
CA GLY A 247 -1.57 35.10 -30.93
C GLY A 247 -0.97 33.69 -30.84
N GLU A 248 0.00 33.37 -31.71
CA GLU A 248 0.87 32.17 -31.60
C GLU A 248 2.32 32.56 -31.23
N ASP A 249 2.54 33.69 -30.55
CA ASP A 249 3.89 34.11 -30.13
C ASP A 249 4.20 33.65 -28.69
N SER A 250 5.47 33.66 -28.29
CA SER A 250 5.91 33.20 -26.97
C SER A 250 6.42 34.34 -26.07
N THR A 251 5.74 34.65 -24.95
CA THR A 251 6.18 34.65 -23.53
C THR A 251 5.23 35.45 -22.60
N ASP A 252 4.17 34.83 -22.07
CA ASP A 252 3.15 35.55 -21.27
C ASP A 252 3.58 36.01 -19.87
N ILE A 253 4.24 35.17 -19.07
CA ILE A 253 4.74 35.60 -17.75
C ILE A 253 6.14 35.05 -17.52
N ARG A 254 7.08 35.97 -17.32
CA ARG A 254 8.48 35.71 -17.00
C ARG A 254 8.81 36.18 -15.58
N ALA A 255 9.12 35.29 -14.64
CA ALA A 255 9.63 35.73 -13.34
C ALA A 255 10.49 34.71 -12.57
N ASN A 256 11.21 35.16 -11.53
CA ASN A 256 11.93 34.25 -10.64
C ASN A 256 10.97 33.52 -9.68
N ARG A 257 9.85 34.15 -9.33
CA ARG A 257 8.77 33.56 -8.51
C ARG A 257 7.41 34.00 -9.04
N ILE A 258 6.50 33.04 -9.18
CA ILE A 258 5.14 33.28 -9.69
C ILE A 258 4.14 32.65 -8.73
N SER A 259 3.15 33.42 -8.31
CA SER A 259 2.04 32.94 -7.48
C SER A 259 0.73 33.43 -8.08
N LEU A 260 -0.07 32.51 -8.62
CA LEU A 260 -1.40 32.81 -9.17
C LEU A 260 -2.45 32.13 -8.30
N VAL A 261 -3.38 32.92 -7.77
CA VAL A 261 -4.44 32.43 -6.89
C VAL A 261 -5.79 32.85 -7.45
N SER A 262 -6.63 31.87 -7.81
CA SER A 262 -8.01 32.10 -8.21
C SER A 262 -8.98 31.47 -7.19
N ASN A 263 -9.77 32.31 -6.51
CA ASN A 263 -10.64 31.84 -5.42
C ASN A 263 -11.92 31.15 -5.91
N THR A 264 -12.41 31.45 -7.11
CA THR A 264 -13.64 30.86 -7.66
C THR A 264 -13.59 30.59 -9.17
N GLY A 265 -12.54 31.05 -9.87
CA GLY A 265 -12.36 30.87 -11.31
C GLY A 265 -11.27 29.85 -11.65
N SER A 266 -10.91 29.80 -12.93
CA SER A 266 -9.82 28.97 -13.46
C SER A 266 -8.53 29.77 -13.61
N ILE A 267 -7.40 29.08 -13.63
CA ILE A 267 -6.11 29.63 -14.04
C ILE A 267 -5.76 28.97 -15.37
N GLY A 268 -5.62 29.78 -16.43
CA GLY A 268 -5.64 29.30 -17.81
C GLY A 268 -7.05 29.01 -18.32
N SER A 269 -7.20 28.64 -19.60
CA SER A 269 -8.54 28.45 -20.17
C SER A 269 -9.16 27.10 -19.82
N SER A 270 -10.48 27.04 -20.02
CA SER A 270 -11.29 25.83 -19.97
C SER A 270 -11.97 25.63 -21.32
N LEU A 271 -11.76 24.47 -21.95
CA LEU A 271 -12.68 23.96 -22.96
C LEU A 271 -12.92 22.48 -22.68
N SER A 272 -14.15 22.20 -22.23
CA SER A 272 -14.68 20.84 -22.14
C SER A 272 -14.81 20.22 -23.53
N ASP A 273 -14.25 19.02 -23.68
CA ASP A 273 -14.56 18.00 -24.70
C ASP A 273 -14.71 18.46 -26.15
N ILE A 274 -13.57 18.42 -26.86
CA ILE A 274 -13.53 18.37 -28.32
C ILE A 274 -13.87 16.94 -28.76
N LEU A 275 -15.12 16.68 -29.13
CA LEU A 275 -15.45 15.72 -30.19
C LEU A 275 -16.76 16.16 -30.88
N GLN A 276 -16.62 16.55 -32.15
CA GLN A 276 -17.64 17.03 -33.11
C GLN A 276 -18.11 18.48 -32.94
N ALA A 277 -17.51 19.39 -33.68
CA ALA A 277 -17.97 19.77 -35.02
C ALA A 277 -17.10 20.92 -35.54
N ASN A 278 -16.83 20.93 -36.84
CA ASN A 278 -16.07 21.96 -37.54
C ASN A 278 -16.48 23.38 -37.13
N ILE A 279 -15.67 24.00 -36.27
CA ILE A 279 -15.50 25.44 -36.21
C ILE A 279 -14.00 25.65 -36.36
N ALA A 280 -13.61 26.39 -37.39
CA ALA A 280 -12.26 26.91 -37.48
C ALA A 280 -12.09 27.93 -36.34
N THR A 281 -11.54 27.48 -35.21
CA THR A 281 -11.02 28.32 -34.14
C THR A 281 -9.54 27.99 -33.99
N THR A 282 -8.71 29.01 -34.14
CA THR A 282 -7.27 28.97 -33.89
C THR A 282 -7.03 28.79 -32.39
N THR A 283 -6.64 27.56 -32.06
CA THR A 283 -5.59 27.12 -31.11
C THR A 283 -5.54 27.65 -29.65
N LEU A 284 -5.64 26.67 -28.74
CA LEU A 284 -4.96 26.47 -27.43
C LEU A 284 -4.75 27.70 -26.53
N GLN A 285 -5.48 27.76 -25.40
CA GLN A 285 -5.30 28.80 -24.38
C GLN A 285 -4.85 28.17 -23.04
N SER A 286 -3.57 28.27 -22.72
CA SER A 286 -2.99 28.01 -21.40
C SER A 286 -2.07 29.18 -21.02
N VAL A 287 -1.68 29.29 -19.75
CA VAL A 287 -0.81 30.37 -19.29
C VAL A 287 0.65 29.94 -19.50
N GLU A 288 1.37 30.62 -20.40
CA GLU A 288 2.80 30.37 -20.63
C GLU A 288 3.67 30.94 -19.50
N ILE A 289 4.52 30.11 -18.89
CA ILE A 289 5.30 30.49 -17.71
C ILE A 289 6.79 30.20 -17.89
N ALA A 290 7.57 31.26 -18.05
CA ALA A 290 9.02 31.22 -18.21
C ALA A 290 9.76 31.69 -16.94
N SER A 291 10.72 30.93 -16.41
CA SER A 291 11.57 31.41 -15.31
C SER A 291 12.92 31.94 -15.80
N ARG A 292 13.53 32.87 -15.06
CA ARG A 292 14.83 33.45 -15.40
C ARG A 292 15.93 32.84 -14.52
N THR A 293 16.79 32.02 -15.14
CA THR A 293 18.12 31.55 -14.64
C THR A 293 18.13 30.59 -13.42
N PRO A 294 19.22 29.80 -13.22
CA PRO A 294 19.23 28.65 -12.31
C PRO A 294 19.14 29.09 -10.85
N GLY A 295 17.99 28.81 -10.23
CA GLY A 295 17.66 29.15 -8.86
C GLY A 295 16.20 28.80 -8.60
N SER A 296 15.93 28.13 -7.48
CA SER A 296 14.64 27.51 -7.13
C SER A 296 13.40 28.29 -7.58
N LEU A 297 12.72 27.82 -8.65
CA LEU A 297 11.32 28.16 -8.88
C LEU A 297 10.53 27.65 -7.67
N GLN A 298 9.97 28.57 -6.88
CA GLN A 298 8.89 28.29 -5.94
C GLN A 298 7.62 28.90 -6.55
N SER A 299 7.09 28.24 -7.59
CA SER A 299 5.81 28.62 -8.18
C SER A 299 4.69 27.79 -7.54
N SER A 300 3.61 28.46 -7.14
CA SER A 300 2.39 27.82 -6.65
C SER A 300 1.19 28.36 -7.42
N TYR A 301 0.42 27.46 -7.99
CA TYR A 301 -0.87 27.74 -8.61
C TYR A 301 -1.94 27.16 -7.70
N GLU A 302 -2.92 27.96 -7.29
CA GLU A 302 -4.02 27.53 -6.41
C GLU A 302 -5.36 27.99 -7.00
N ALA A 303 -6.21 27.04 -7.37
CA ALA A 303 -7.58 27.30 -7.82
C ALA A 303 -8.59 26.58 -6.90
N THR A 304 -9.45 27.33 -6.20
CA THR A 304 -10.36 26.79 -5.16
C THR A 304 -11.65 26.16 -5.73
N GLN A 305 -12.08 26.53 -6.94
CA GLN A 305 -13.30 25.96 -7.57
C GLN A 305 -13.20 25.72 -9.09
N GLY A 306 -12.11 26.13 -9.74
CA GLY A 306 -11.89 26.00 -11.20
C GLY A 306 -10.89 24.92 -11.62
N THR A 307 -10.48 24.99 -12.88
CA THR A 307 -9.45 24.09 -13.46
C THR A 307 -8.09 24.78 -13.52
N VAL A 308 -7.02 24.04 -13.31
CA VAL A 308 -5.65 24.43 -13.69
C VAL A 308 -5.25 23.60 -14.92
N SER A 309 -4.98 24.25 -16.04
CA SER A 309 -4.59 23.61 -17.31
C SER A 309 -3.09 23.85 -17.60
N ILE A 310 -2.36 22.83 -18.05
CA ILE A 310 -0.90 22.91 -18.29
C ILE A 310 -0.53 22.15 -19.57
N HIS A 311 0.28 22.78 -20.44
CA HIS A 311 0.85 22.20 -21.66
C HIS A 311 2.38 22.42 -21.73
N THR A 312 3.10 21.64 -22.54
CA THR A 312 4.59 21.61 -22.47
C THR A 312 5.34 22.41 -23.52
N ASP A 313 4.67 22.71 -24.63
CA ASP A 313 5.09 23.64 -25.67
C ASP A 313 5.35 25.05 -25.10
N GLU A 314 4.83 25.34 -23.91
CA GLU A 314 4.86 26.61 -23.19
C GLU A 314 5.99 26.75 -22.14
N PHE A 315 6.90 25.78 -22.05
CA PHE A 315 8.06 25.88 -21.14
C PHE A 315 9.34 26.22 -21.94
N PRO A 316 10.25 27.07 -21.42
CA PRO A 316 11.45 27.47 -22.16
C PRO A 316 12.44 26.32 -22.36
N SER A 317 13.18 26.33 -23.49
CA SER A 317 14.16 25.28 -23.85
C SER A 317 15.40 25.15 -22.94
N SER A 318 15.58 26.04 -21.96
CA SER A 318 16.81 26.10 -21.15
C SER A 318 16.55 26.45 -19.67
N VAL A 319 15.62 25.77 -19.01
CA VAL A 319 15.32 26.02 -17.60
C VAL A 319 15.74 24.84 -16.73
N ASP A 320 16.64 25.10 -15.77
CA ASP A 320 16.89 24.24 -14.61
C ASP A 320 15.87 24.60 -13.51
N THR A 321 14.63 24.13 -13.63
CA THR A 321 13.65 24.26 -12.55
C THR A 321 13.85 23.10 -11.55
N ASN A 322 14.02 23.39 -10.25
CA ASN A 322 14.23 22.29 -9.28
C ASN A 322 12.92 21.66 -8.81
N LYS A 323 11.80 22.40 -8.75
CA LYS A 323 10.51 21.87 -8.27
C LYS A 323 9.34 22.59 -8.94
N LEU A 324 8.30 21.87 -9.34
CA LEU A 324 7.02 22.42 -9.79
C LEU A 324 5.91 21.89 -8.88
N TRP A 325 5.18 22.79 -8.21
CA TRP A 325 4.07 22.43 -7.31
C TRP A 325 2.77 23.09 -7.78
N ILE A 326 1.79 22.26 -8.11
CA ILE A 326 0.44 22.70 -8.53
C ILE A 326 -0.58 22.16 -7.54
N VAL A 327 -1.44 23.05 -7.05
CA VAL A 327 -2.57 22.72 -6.18
C VAL A 327 -3.88 23.18 -6.81
N ALA A 328 -4.90 22.35 -6.80
CA ALA A 328 -6.26 22.77 -7.12
C ALA A 328 -7.24 22.14 -6.14
N ASP A 329 -8.42 22.69 -5.97
CA ASP A 329 -9.47 22.06 -5.16
C ASP A 329 -10.40 21.18 -6.02
N SER A 330 -10.48 21.46 -7.32
CA SER A 330 -11.34 20.73 -8.25
C SER A 330 -10.55 19.90 -9.27
N LYS A 331 -9.94 20.54 -10.28
CA LYS A 331 -9.42 19.81 -11.45
C LYS A 331 -8.05 20.32 -11.90
N ILE A 332 -7.17 19.39 -12.26
CA ILE A 332 -5.91 19.67 -12.98
C ILE A 332 -5.96 18.93 -14.32
N VAL A 333 -5.72 19.64 -15.42
CA VAL A 333 -5.59 19.07 -16.76
C VAL A 333 -4.15 19.25 -17.20
N ALA A 334 -3.40 18.15 -17.21
CA ALA A 334 -1.98 18.11 -17.52
C ALA A 334 -1.75 16.99 -18.54
N THR A 335 -2.48 16.99 -19.65
CA THR A 335 -2.54 15.87 -20.62
C THR A 335 -1.32 15.78 -21.53
N ASP A 336 -0.49 16.82 -21.60
CA ASP A 336 0.84 16.77 -22.20
C ASP A 336 1.86 17.34 -21.21
N LEU A 337 2.75 16.47 -20.72
CA LEU A 337 3.89 16.79 -19.85
C LEU A 337 5.24 16.39 -20.48
N SER A 338 5.26 16.06 -21.78
CA SER A 338 6.41 15.46 -22.46
C SER A 338 7.68 16.33 -22.48
N GLY A 339 7.54 17.66 -22.48
CA GLY A 339 8.66 18.60 -22.41
C GLY A 339 9.23 18.84 -21.00
N LEU A 340 8.62 18.33 -19.93
CA LEU A 340 9.01 18.65 -18.54
C LEU A 340 10.18 17.81 -18.00
N SER A 341 10.37 16.59 -18.49
CA SER A 341 11.31 15.61 -17.92
C SER A 341 12.77 16.08 -17.83
N ASN A 342 13.20 16.91 -18.78
CA ASN A 342 14.54 17.51 -18.79
C ASN A 342 14.61 18.90 -18.13
N ARG A 343 13.49 19.40 -17.62
CA ARG A 343 13.34 20.79 -17.14
C ARG A 343 13.11 20.86 -15.63
N ILE A 344 12.36 19.92 -15.06
CA ILE A 344 12.10 19.84 -13.61
C ILE A 344 12.82 18.67 -12.94
N THR A 345 13.31 18.85 -11.71
CA THR A 345 13.74 17.70 -10.88
C THR A 345 12.58 17.10 -10.08
N ASP A 346 11.70 17.90 -9.47
CA ASP A 346 10.55 17.39 -8.71
C ASP A 346 9.22 17.94 -9.24
N LEU A 347 8.16 17.13 -9.21
CA LEU A 347 6.80 17.49 -9.60
C LEU A 347 5.78 17.12 -8.52
N ALA A 348 4.92 18.05 -8.15
CA ALA A 348 3.77 17.80 -7.29
C ALA A 348 2.47 18.30 -7.96
N LEU A 349 1.53 17.37 -8.18
CA LEU A 349 0.19 17.64 -8.69
C LEU A 349 -0.82 17.20 -7.61
N VAL A 350 -1.42 18.15 -6.91
CA VAL A 350 -2.21 17.85 -5.71
C VAL A 350 -3.59 18.48 -5.82
N ILE A 351 -4.64 17.67 -5.77
CA ILE A 351 -5.95 18.16 -5.37
C ILE A 351 -5.98 18.27 -3.85
N ASN A 352 -6.34 19.44 -3.32
CA ASN A 352 -6.39 19.70 -1.90
C ASN A 352 -7.24 18.64 -1.16
N PRO A 353 -6.68 17.90 -0.20
CA PRO A 353 -7.37 16.81 0.49
C PRO A 353 -8.70 17.21 1.14
N ALA A 354 -8.82 18.46 1.62
CA ALA A 354 -10.05 18.96 2.24
C ALA A 354 -11.20 19.15 1.25
N SER A 355 -10.89 19.23 -0.03
CA SER A 355 -11.80 19.54 -1.14
C SER A 355 -12.03 18.35 -2.08
N MET A 356 -11.38 17.20 -1.84
CA MET A 356 -11.50 16.01 -2.68
C MET A 356 -12.95 15.52 -2.75
N THR A 357 -13.63 15.88 -3.83
CA THR A 357 -14.98 15.42 -4.16
C THR A 357 -14.93 14.37 -5.26
N PRO A 358 -16.00 13.61 -5.53
CA PRO A 358 -16.03 12.67 -6.65
C PRO A 358 -15.77 13.28 -8.04
N SER A 359 -15.95 14.60 -8.18
CA SER A 359 -15.62 15.36 -9.38
C SER A 359 -14.15 15.77 -9.49
N SER A 360 -13.36 15.60 -8.42
CA SER A 360 -11.96 16.01 -8.41
C SER A 360 -11.10 15.10 -9.28
N LEU A 361 -10.34 15.68 -10.22
CA LEU A 361 -9.66 14.93 -11.27
C LEU A 361 -8.30 15.54 -11.62
N ILE A 362 -7.29 14.67 -11.78
CA ILE A 362 -6.04 14.99 -12.48
C ILE A 362 -6.02 14.19 -13.77
N ALA A 363 -5.98 14.87 -14.92
CA ALA A 363 -5.72 14.22 -16.21
C ALA A 363 -4.22 14.33 -16.55
N LEU A 364 -3.58 13.19 -16.85
CA LEU A 364 -2.14 13.07 -17.13
C LEU A 364 -1.91 12.52 -18.55
N PRO A 365 -0.70 12.69 -19.13
CA PRO A 365 -0.27 11.88 -20.26
C PRO A 365 -0.15 10.40 -19.85
N ASP A 366 -0.10 9.49 -20.82
CA ASP A 366 0.12 8.05 -20.57
C ASP A 366 1.51 7.76 -19.98
N SER A 367 2.49 8.61 -20.27
CA SER A 367 3.85 8.51 -19.74
C SER A 367 4.34 9.83 -19.15
N LEU A 368 4.97 9.73 -17.97
CA LEU A 368 5.53 10.86 -17.24
C LEU A 368 6.90 10.49 -16.67
N ASP A 369 7.93 11.22 -17.07
CA ASP A 369 9.32 11.03 -16.63
C ASP A 369 9.80 12.26 -15.85
N ILE A 370 10.27 12.04 -14.63
CA ILE A 370 10.73 13.07 -13.68
C ILE A 370 12.02 12.57 -13.04
N ALA A 371 13.10 13.37 -13.06
CA ALA A 371 14.39 12.88 -12.56
C ALA A 371 14.42 12.62 -11.03
N GLY A 372 13.65 13.37 -10.25
CA GLY A 372 13.62 13.37 -8.79
C GLY A 372 12.31 12.82 -8.23
N ASP A 373 11.61 13.64 -7.44
CA ASP A 373 10.40 13.22 -6.73
C ASP A 373 9.13 13.54 -7.53
N LEU A 374 8.23 12.56 -7.60
CA LEU A 374 6.91 12.71 -8.17
C LEU A 374 5.85 12.53 -7.09
N ARG A 375 4.99 13.53 -6.91
CA ARG A 375 3.82 13.48 -6.03
C ARG A 375 2.55 13.72 -6.82
N ILE A 376 1.60 12.79 -6.76
CA ILE A 376 0.28 12.92 -7.40
C ILE A 376 -0.80 12.53 -6.40
N GLU A 377 -1.73 13.45 -6.13
CA GLU A 377 -2.81 13.22 -5.16
C GLU A 377 -4.14 13.75 -5.71
N SER A 378 -5.14 12.88 -5.91
CA SER A 378 -6.48 13.27 -6.39
C SER A 378 -7.54 12.22 -6.09
N HIS A 379 -8.82 12.55 -6.24
CA HIS A 379 -9.88 11.55 -6.15
C HIS A 379 -9.79 10.58 -7.34
N ALA A 380 -9.85 11.13 -8.56
CA ALA A 380 -9.62 10.42 -9.82
C ALA A 380 -8.32 10.90 -10.48
N ILE A 381 -7.59 9.97 -11.07
CA ILE A 381 -6.42 10.25 -11.91
C ILE A 381 -6.62 9.46 -13.20
N THR A 382 -6.59 10.13 -14.35
CA THR A 382 -6.88 9.50 -15.65
C THR A 382 -5.75 9.74 -16.64
N ALA A 383 -5.38 8.69 -17.36
CA ALA A 383 -4.57 8.73 -18.57
C ALA A 383 -5.42 8.26 -19.77
N SER A 384 -4.94 8.46 -20.99
CA SER A 384 -5.72 8.21 -22.20
C SER A 384 -5.94 6.72 -22.49
N ASP A 385 -5.00 5.86 -22.08
CA ASP A 385 -5.09 4.40 -22.20
C ASP A 385 -5.42 3.67 -20.88
N ALA A 386 -5.69 4.44 -19.81
CA ALA A 386 -5.94 4.00 -18.44
C ALA A 386 -4.77 3.32 -17.70
N SER A 387 -3.63 3.09 -18.37
CA SER A 387 -2.35 2.76 -17.74
C SER A 387 -1.54 4.05 -17.54
N LEU A 388 -0.65 4.05 -16.56
CA LEU A 388 0.23 5.20 -16.36
C LEU A 388 1.66 4.72 -16.17
N ASP A 389 2.53 5.13 -17.08
CA ASP A 389 3.96 4.83 -17.08
C ASP A 389 4.71 5.97 -16.37
N LEU A 390 5.09 5.75 -15.12
CA LEU A 390 5.77 6.73 -14.28
C LEU A 390 7.25 6.41 -14.12
N GLN A 391 8.11 7.35 -14.45
CA GLN A 391 9.54 7.27 -14.12
C GLN A 391 9.89 8.39 -13.14
N ALA A 392 10.37 8.00 -11.96
CA ALA A 392 10.83 8.94 -10.94
C ALA A 392 11.79 8.26 -9.95
N ASN A 393 12.64 9.02 -9.26
CA ASN A 393 13.44 8.45 -8.18
C ASN A 393 12.54 8.00 -7.00
N ARG A 394 11.59 8.86 -6.59
CA ARG A 394 10.61 8.59 -5.53
C ARG A 394 9.21 8.94 -6.01
N ILE A 395 8.25 8.06 -5.77
CA ILE A 395 6.84 8.27 -6.14
C ILE A 395 5.98 8.29 -4.88
N LEU A 396 5.25 9.38 -4.65
CA LEU A 396 4.15 9.49 -3.70
C LEU A 396 2.83 9.56 -4.49
N TRP A 397 1.97 8.56 -4.31
CA TRP A 397 0.70 8.46 -5.03
C TRP A 397 -0.48 8.37 -4.08
N LYS A 398 -1.53 9.17 -4.29
CA LYS A 398 -2.80 9.00 -3.58
C LYS A 398 -3.99 9.12 -4.52
N SER A 399 -4.81 8.08 -4.56
CA SER A 399 -6.07 8.07 -5.30
C SER A 399 -7.25 7.58 -4.45
N VAL A 400 -8.48 7.90 -4.87
CA VAL A 400 -9.68 7.24 -4.34
C VAL A 400 -10.12 6.10 -5.26
N GLN A 401 -9.86 6.21 -6.56
CA GLN A 401 -10.16 5.19 -7.57
C GLN A 401 -9.07 4.11 -7.70
N ASP A 402 -9.38 3.08 -8.50
CA ASP A 402 -8.40 2.07 -8.89
C ASP A 402 -7.18 2.74 -9.54
N ALA A 403 -5.99 2.29 -9.16
CA ALA A 403 -4.74 2.71 -9.76
C ALA A 403 -4.04 1.48 -10.37
N ASP A 404 -3.74 1.52 -11.67
CA ASP A 404 -2.89 0.55 -12.37
C ASP A 404 -1.68 1.30 -12.92
N LEU A 405 -0.54 1.16 -12.25
CA LEU A 405 0.68 1.92 -12.50
C LEU A 405 1.76 0.99 -13.04
N THR A 406 2.47 1.43 -14.06
CA THR A 406 3.80 0.89 -14.41
C THR A 406 4.82 1.92 -13.98
N ILE A 407 5.82 1.52 -13.19
CA ILE A 407 6.78 2.46 -12.60
C ILE A 407 8.23 2.04 -12.86
N THR A 408 9.09 3.02 -13.02
CA THR A 408 10.55 2.89 -12.86
C THR A 408 10.96 3.82 -11.74
N ALA A 409 11.13 3.27 -10.52
CA ALA A 409 11.45 4.05 -9.34
C ALA A 409 12.27 3.29 -8.30
N ASN A 410 13.05 4.03 -7.51
CA ASN A 410 13.80 3.45 -6.39
C ASN A 410 12.91 3.31 -5.14
N GLN A 411 11.98 4.24 -4.93
CA GLN A 411 11.09 4.27 -3.76
C GLN A 411 9.65 4.57 -4.15
N ILE A 412 8.72 3.95 -3.42
CA ILE A 412 7.29 4.24 -3.56
C ILE A 412 6.58 4.30 -2.22
N ASP A 413 5.66 5.26 -2.14
CA ASP A 413 4.59 5.40 -1.15
C ASP A 413 3.28 5.58 -1.92
N ALA A 414 2.30 4.70 -1.73
CA ALA A 414 1.06 4.76 -2.48
C ALA A 414 -0.19 4.35 -1.69
N GLU A 415 -1.24 5.16 -1.78
CA GLU A 415 -2.55 4.88 -1.20
C GLU A 415 -3.65 4.90 -2.27
N SER A 416 -4.56 3.93 -2.21
CA SER A 416 -5.85 3.95 -2.92
C SER A 416 -7.00 3.58 -1.99
N LEU A 417 -8.15 4.25 -2.10
CA LEU A 417 -9.38 3.77 -1.44
C LEU A 417 -10.07 2.62 -2.19
N ASN A 418 -9.58 2.21 -3.36
CA ASN A 418 -9.98 1.01 -4.09
C ASN A 418 -8.75 0.13 -4.38
N ALA A 419 -8.59 -0.43 -5.59
CA ALA A 419 -7.47 -1.29 -5.93
C ALA A 419 -6.20 -0.47 -6.25
N LEU A 420 -5.05 -1.03 -5.89
CA LEU A 420 -3.73 -0.49 -6.20
C LEU A 420 -2.89 -1.61 -6.83
N LYS A 421 -2.59 -1.47 -8.12
CA LYS A 421 -1.75 -2.38 -8.90
C LYS A 421 -0.53 -1.62 -9.40
N ILE A 422 0.65 -2.17 -9.12
CA ILE A 422 1.92 -1.53 -9.47
C ILE A 422 2.79 -2.58 -10.17
N ARG A 423 3.26 -2.27 -11.38
CA ARG A 423 4.33 -3.01 -12.07
C ARG A 423 5.59 -2.19 -12.02
N SER A 424 6.60 -2.61 -11.26
CA SER A 424 7.90 -1.96 -11.29
C SER A 424 8.81 -2.63 -12.32
N THR A 425 9.56 -1.84 -13.09
CA THR A 425 10.52 -2.37 -14.08
C THR A 425 11.80 -2.91 -13.44
N ASP A 426 12.12 -2.47 -12.23
CA ASP A 426 13.37 -2.72 -11.48
C ASP A 426 13.11 -3.00 -9.98
N THR A 427 14.19 -3.03 -9.19
CA THR A 427 14.11 -3.15 -7.73
C THR A 427 13.36 -1.97 -7.13
N ILE A 428 12.41 -2.25 -6.23
CA ILE A 428 11.60 -1.23 -5.59
C ILE A 428 11.69 -1.34 -4.06
N ARG A 429 11.82 -0.19 -3.39
CA ARG A 429 11.74 -0.05 -1.94
C ARG A 429 10.41 0.61 -1.57
N ILE A 430 9.60 -0.08 -0.77
CA ILE A 430 8.36 0.47 -0.20
C ILE A 430 8.74 1.24 1.07
N THR A 431 8.52 2.54 1.05
CA THR A 431 8.92 3.48 2.09
C THR A 431 7.77 4.42 2.43
N ASP A 432 7.84 5.03 3.62
CA ASP A 432 6.93 6.08 4.06
C ASP A 432 7.55 7.42 3.63
N LEU A 433 6.98 8.03 2.58
CA LEU A 433 7.48 9.28 2.01
C LEU A 433 6.77 10.51 2.60
N ASP A 434 5.56 10.33 3.15
CA ASP A 434 4.75 11.42 3.71
C ASP A 434 4.70 11.46 5.26
N ASN A 435 5.43 10.53 5.91
CA ASN A 435 5.51 10.34 7.37
C ASN A 435 4.20 9.88 8.03
N ASN A 436 3.37 9.11 7.32
CA ASN A 436 2.11 8.57 7.84
C ASN A 436 2.20 7.13 8.38
N LEU A 437 3.40 6.54 8.41
CA LEU A 437 3.77 5.16 8.76
C LEU A 437 3.47 4.08 7.71
N ASN A 438 2.65 4.38 6.70
CA ASN A 438 2.31 3.46 5.62
C ASN A 438 3.28 3.65 4.45
N GLY A 439 3.58 2.55 3.75
CA GLY A 439 4.25 2.61 2.45
C GLY A 439 3.31 2.22 1.33
N LEU A 440 2.46 1.21 1.51
CA LEU A 440 1.39 0.92 0.55
C LEU A 440 0.07 0.68 1.27
N ARG A 441 -1.02 1.23 0.74
CA ARG A 441 -2.35 1.09 1.34
C ARG A 441 -3.44 0.99 0.28
N ALA A 442 -4.31 0.00 0.41
CA ALA A 442 -5.48 -0.16 -0.44
C ALA A 442 -6.68 -0.66 0.36
N ASN A 443 -7.91 -0.24 0.02
CA ASN A 443 -9.11 -0.93 0.53
C ASN A 443 -9.64 -2.01 -0.43
N GLY A 444 -9.34 -1.87 -1.73
CA GLY A 444 -9.45 -2.92 -2.74
C GLY A 444 -8.15 -3.72 -2.83
N HIS A 445 -7.99 -4.54 -3.87
CA HIS A 445 -6.82 -5.39 -4.04
C HIS A 445 -5.51 -4.59 -4.12
N LEU A 446 -4.49 -5.01 -3.38
CA LEU A 446 -3.15 -4.45 -3.42
C LEU A 446 -2.22 -5.44 -4.09
N ALA A 447 -1.64 -5.08 -5.23
CA ALA A 447 -0.69 -5.92 -5.93
C ALA A 447 0.51 -5.11 -6.40
N ILE A 448 1.71 -5.59 -6.12
CA ILE A 448 2.94 -5.09 -6.73
C ILE A 448 3.71 -6.25 -7.35
N GLU A 449 4.16 -6.06 -8.58
CA GLU A 449 5.01 -7.00 -9.30
C GLU A 449 6.26 -6.26 -9.80
N THR A 450 7.45 -6.75 -9.49
CA THR A 450 8.67 -6.30 -10.16
C THR A 450 8.90 -7.18 -11.39
N LEU A 451 9.12 -6.59 -12.56
CA LEU A 451 9.51 -7.30 -13.78
C LEU A 451 10.93 -7.84 -13.63
N GLN A 452 11.81 -7.04 -13.05
CA GLN A 452 13.17 -7.37 -12.65
C GLN A 452 13.45 -6.77 -11.27
N GLY A 453 14.40 -7.32 -10.53
CA GLY A 453 14.83 -6.77 -9.24
C GLY A 453 13.96 -7.17 -8.04
N SER A 454 14.43 -6.76 -6.87
CA SER A 454 13.87 -7.19 -5.58
C SER A 454 12.75 -6.26 -5.08
N ILE A 455 11.95 -6.74 -4.15
CA ILE A 455 11.03 -5.89 -3.36
C ILE A 455 11.56 -5.80 -1.93
N LEU A 456 11.83 -4.58 -1.48
CA LEU A 456 12.21 -4.29 -0.10
C LEU A 456 11.03 -3.58 0.58
N VAL A 457 10.50 -4.18 1.65
CA VAL A 457 9.36 -3.62 2.38
C VAL A 457 9.88 -2.99 3.67
N ASP A 458 10.09 -1.67 3.70
CA ASP A 458 10.61 -0.96 4.88
C ASP A 458 9.56 -0.15 5.64
N SER A 459 8.37 0.00 5.03
CA SER A 459 7.19 0.59 5.66
C SER A 459 5.96 -0.31 5.55
N LEU A 460 4.92 0.02 6.33
CA LEU A 460 3.73 -0.81 6.48
C LEU A 460 2.96 -0.96 5.15
N VAL A 461 2.67 -2.19 4.75
CA VAL A 461 1.81 -2.55 3.61
C VAL A 461 0.45 -3.01 4.12
N ILE A 462 -0.64 -2.38 3.67
CA ILE A 462 -1.99 -2.61 4.19
C ILE A 462 -2.99 -2.87 3.06
N GLY A 463 -3.57 -4.06 3.05
CA GLY A 463 -4.87 -4.32 2.43
C GLY A 463 -5.97 -4.23 3.50
N ASN A 464 -6.84 -3.22 3.47
CA ASN A 464 -7.97 -3.11 4.41
C ASN A 464 -9.14 -4.01 4.01
N GLN A 465 -10.13 -4.15 4.92
CA GLN A 465 -11.40 -4.84 4.65
C GLN A 465 -11.24 -6.28 4.16
N SER A 466 -11.53 -6.57 2.89
CA SER A 466 -11.36 -7.88 2.25
C SER A 466 -10.29 -7.86 1.14
N SER A 467 -9.42 -6.85 1.16
CA SER A 467 -8.33 -6.69 0.21
C SER A 467 -7.39 -7.89 0.23
N ASN A 468 -7.07 -8.40 -0.96
CA ASN A 468 -5.95 -9.33 -1.13
C ASN A 468 -4.66 -8.53 -1.30
N VAL A 469 -3.56 -9.02 -0.74
CA VAL A 469 -2.22 -8.44 -0.90
C VAL A 469 -1.33 -9.41 -1.69
N LEU A 470 -0.71 -8.91 -2.76
CA LEU A 470 0.30 -9.61 -3.54
C LEU A 470 1.59 -8.78 -3.62
N LEU A 471 2.72 -9.35 -3.21
CA LEU A 471 4.05 -8.86 -3.61
C LEU A 471 4.73 -9.96 -4.42
N LYS A 472 5.14 -9.65 -5.65
CA LYS A 472 5.70 -10.63 -6.59
C LYS A 472 6.96 -10.11 -7.28
N THR A 473 7.97 -10.95 -7.43
CA THR A 473 9.07 -10.70 -8.38
C THR A 473 8.92 -11.65 -9.57
N ASN A 474 9.00 -11.16 -10.81
CA ASN A 474 8.63 -11.97 -11.97
C ASN A 474 9.81 -12.72 -12.59
N THR A 475 10.96 -12.08 -12.80
CA THR A 475 12.12 -12.69 -13.50
C THR A 475 13.26 -13.08 -12.56
N ASN A 476 13.66 -12.17 -11.68
CA ASN A 476 14.71 -12.33 -10.68
C ASN A 476 14.35 -11.48 -9.44
N GLY A 477 15.18 -11.56 -8.39
CA GLY A 477 15.00 -10.75 -7.19
C GLY A 477 14.40 -11.49 -6.00
N ALA A 478 14.78 -11.00 -4.82
CA ALA A 478 14.29 -11.45 -3.54
C ALA A 478 13.14 -10.58 -3.04
N ILE A 479 12.42 -11.07 -2.05
CA ILE A 479 11.51 -10.24 -1.25
C ILE A 479 12.05 -10.22 0.19
N VAL A 480 12.29 -9.02 0.71
CA VAL A 480 12.75 -8.81 2.09
C VAL A 480 11.74 -7.94 2.81
N ALA A 481 11.07 -8.49 3.82
CA ALA A 481 10.08 -7.76 4.61
C ALA A 481 10.69 -7.22 5.91
N ASN A 482 11.07 -5.93 5.89
CA ASN A 482 11.55 -5.17 7.05
C ASN A 482 10.44 -4.47 7.85
N ALA A 483 9.26 -4.37 7.27
CA ALA A 483 8.06 -3.85 7.89
C ALA A 483 6.86 -4.78 7.70
N MET A 484 5.79 -4.45 8.40
CA MET A 484 4.60 -5.28 8.48
C MET A 484 3.80 -5.25 7.17
N ILE A 485 3.26 -6.40 6.81
CA ILE A 485 2.37 -6.64 5.68
C ILE A 485 1.09 -7.21 6.29
N GLN A 486 -0.01 -6.48 6.15
CA GLN A 486 -1.29 -6.89 6.71
C GLN A 486 -2.38 -6.88 5.66
N SER A 487 -3.28 -7.85 5.81
CA SER A 487 -4.57 -7.84 5.15
C SER A 487 -5.66 -7.86 6.22
N GLY A 488 -6.83 -7.32 5.90
CA GLY A 488 -8.04 -7.53 6.67
C GLY A 488 -8.46 -9.01 6.65
N SER A 489 -9.56 -9.30 5.97
CA SER A 489 -10.08 -10.65 5.75
C SER A 489 -9.60 -11.31 4.46
N GLY A 490 -8.87 -10.59 3.60
CA GLY A 490 -8.36 -11.12 2.34
C GLY A 490 -7.06 -11.91 2.50
N ASN A 491 -6.59 -12.53 1.42
CA ASN A 491 -5.41 -13.38 1.39
C ASN A 491 -4.13 -12.57 1.17
N ILE A 492 -3.00 -13.10 1.63
CA ILE A 492 -1.67 -12.54 1.38
C ILE A 492 -0.87 -13.55 0.55
N THR A 493 -0.27 -13.10 -0.54
CA THR A 493 0.68 -13.89 -1.34
C THR A 493 1.99 -13.13 -1.50
N LEU A 494 3.10 -13.75 -1.11
CA LEU A 494 4.45 -13.29 -1.45
C LEU A 494 5.08 -14.32 -2.38
N SER A 495 5.51 -13.93 -3.57
CA SER A 495 6.10 -14.85 -4.55
C SER A 495 7.41 -14.29 -5.09
N SER A 496 8.55 -14.86 -4.67
CA SER A 496 9.89 -14.43 -5.10
C SER A 496 10.56 -15.40 -6.07
N ARG A 497 11.48 -14.91 -6.90
CA ARG A 497 12.31 -15.75 -7.78
C ARG A 497 13.62 -16.16 -7.13
N GLU A 498 14.13 -15.36 -6.21
CA GLU A 498 15.28 -15.72 -5.39
C GLU A 498 14.83 -16.00 -3.96
N ALA A 499 15.55 -15.56 -2.93
CA ALA A 499 15.18 -15.82 -1.55
C ALA A 499 13.92 -15.06 -1.11
N LEU A 500 13.23 -15.60 -0.11
CA LEU A 500 12.20 -14.89 0.66
C LEU A 500 12.62 -14.90 2.12
N VAL A 501 12.85 -13.72 2.70
CA VAL A 501 13.33 -13.56 4.08
C VAL A 501 12.30 -12.78 4.89
N LEU A 502 11.72 -13.45 5.89
CA LEU A 502 10.62 -12.93 6.67
C LEU A 502 10.87 -13.15 8.17
N GLU A 503 10.71 -12.07 8.94
CA GLU A 503 10.68 -12.11 10.40
C GLU A 503 9.21 -12.26 10.88
N ASP A 504 8.75 -11.59 11.95
CA ASP A 504 7.33 -11.57 12.35
C ASP A 504 6.61 -10.33 11.83
N ARG A 505 6.13 -10.38 10.59
CA ARG A 505 5.65 -9.20 9.89
C ARG A 505 4.47 -9.44 8.96
N ILE A 506 3.84 -10.62 8.96
CA ILE A 506 2.75 -10.92 8.03
C ILE A 506 1.53 -11.39 8.81
N ARG A 507 0.37 -10.77 8.61
CA ARG A 507 -0.87 -11.19 9.28
C ARG A 507 -2.13 -10.85 8.50
N THR A 508 -3.12 -11.73 8.61
CA THR A 508 -4.51 -11.45 8.25
C THR A 508 -5.31 -11.19 9.53
N SER A 509 -6.32 -10.33 9.47
CA SER A 509 -7.25 -10.04 10.58
C SER A 509 -8.59 -10.78 10.46
N GLY A 510 -8.76 -11.62 9.43
CA GLY A 510 -9.94 -12.44 9.16
C GLY A 510 -9.55 -13.80 8.56
N PRO A 511 -10.47 -14.54 7.93
CA PRO A 511 -10.26 -15.94 7.52
C PRO A 511 -9.29 -16.15 6.34
N GLY A 512 -8.73 -15.09 5.77
CA GLY A 512 -7.80 -15.16 4.65
C GLY A 512 -6.55 -15.99 4.97
N SER A 513 -6.00 -16.64 3.94
CA SER A 513 -4.79 -17.47 4.03
C SER A 513 -3.53 -16.70 3.63
N ILE A 514 -2.38 -17.20 4.07
CA ILE A 514 -1.05 -16.67 3.73
C ILE A 514 -0.33 -17.71 2.86
N VAL A 515 0.09 -17.30 1.66
CA VAL A 515 0.89 -18.10 0.72
C VAL A 515 2.24 -17.44 0.54
N LEU A 516 3.30 -18.16 0.86
CA LEU A 516 4.69 -17.74 0.70
C LEU A 516 5.34 -18.66 -0.32
N GLU A 517 5.84 -18.12 -1.41
CA GLU A 517 6.47 -18.87 -2.49
C GLU A 517 7.82 -18.24 -2.86
N SER A 518 8.79 -19.10 -3.14
CA SER A 518 10.12 -18.73 -3.57
C SER A 518 10.69 -19.84 -4.45
N GLN A 519 11.35 -19.49 -5.56
CA GLN A 519 12.15 -20.49 -6.30
C GLN A 519 13.51 -20.75 -5.64
N GLY A 520 13.93 -19.88 -4.72
CA GLY A 520 15.08 -20.07 -3.84
C GLY A 520 14.67 -20.65 -2.47
N SER A 521 15.46 -20.32 -1.45
CA SER A 521 15.19 -20.70 -0.07
C SER A 521 14.28 -19.69 0.63
N ILE A 522 13.49 -20.18 1.60
CA ILE A 522 12.66 -19.35 2.47
C ILE A 522 13.18 -19.43 3.90
N THR A 523 13.37 -18.28 4.53
CA THR A 523 13.74 -18.17 5.96
C THR A 523 12.61 -17.48 6.71
N LEU A 524 12.07 -18.12 7.75
CA LEU A 524 10.92 -17.64 8.53
C LEU A 524 11.26 -17.50 10.01
N GLY A 525 10.93 -16.34 10.58
CA GLY A 525 10.95 -16.10 12.02
C GLY A 525 12.32 -16.28 12.66
N ALA A 526 13.39 -15.84 11.97
CA ALA A 526 14.77 -16.02 12.41
C ALA A 526 15.07 -15.28 13.73
N THR A 527 14.46 -14.11 13.91
CA THR A 527 14.68 -13.25 15.08
C THR A 527 13.43 -13.06 15.95
N SER A 528 12.24 -13.44 15.46
CA SER A 528 10.96 -13.32 16.14
C SER A 528 9.97 -14.41 15.69
N THR A 529 8.96 -14.72 16.49
CA THR A 529 7.94 -15.73 16.15
C THR A 529 7.01 -15.22 15.05
N PHE A 530 7.00 -15.86 13.88
CA PHE A 530 6.07 -15.58 12.78
C PHE A 530 4.64 -15.97 13.17
N THR A 531 3.74 -14.99 13.35
CA THR A 531 2.36 -15.24 13.77
C THR A 531 1.35 -15.13 12.62
N THR A 532 0.46 -16.11 12.45
CA THR A 532 -0.59 -16.06 11.39
C THR A 532 -1.97 -15.65 11.93
N ASN A 533 -2.11 -15.42 13.24
CA ASN A 533 -3.39 -15.16 13.92
C ASN A 533 -4.47 -16.21 13.62
N ASN A 534 -4.13 -17.51 13.77
CA ASN A 534 -5.05 -18.63 13.55
C ASN A 534 -5.42 -18.91 12.09
N THR A 535 -4.72 -18.32 11.12
CA THR A 535 -4.97 -18.54 9.69
C THR A 535 -4.04 -19.57 9.07
N ASN A 536 -4.46 -20.13 7.94
CA ASN A 536 -3.67 -21.13 7.22
C ASN A 536 -2.46 -20.50 6.55
N LEU A 537 -1.33 -21.19 6.65
CA LEU A 537 -0.05 -20.80 6.06
C LEU A 537 0.45 -21.89 5.12
N GLY A 538 0.74 -21.52 3.87
CA GLY A 538 1.45 -22.34 2.90
C GLY A 538 2.80 -21.75 2.56
N VAL A 539 3.87 -22.54 2.68
CA VAL A 539 5.25 -22.14 2.39
C VAL A 539 5.82 -23.06 1.32
N PHE A 540 6.18 -22.51 0.16
CA PHE A 540 6.64 -23.25 -1.01
C PHE A 540 8.02 -22.73 -1.44
N ALA A 541 9.08 -23.45 -1.10
CA ALA A 541 10.45 -23.11 -1.47
C ALA A 541 10.98 -24.05 -2.56
N GLY A 542 11.66 -23.52 -3.57
CA GLY A 542 12.47 -24.33 -4.51
C GLY A 542 13.78 -24.82 -3.90
N GLY A 543 14.30 -24.10 -2.91
CA GLY A 543 15.45 -24.47 -2.07
C GLY A 543 15.02 -24.95 -0.67
N ASP A 544 15.81 -24.62 0.35
CA ASP A 544 15.54 -25.00 1.74
C ASP A 544 14.44 -24.11 2.37
N ILE A 545 13.71 -24.67 3.35
CA ILE A 545 12.93 -23.89 4.32
C ILE A 545 13.69 -23.90 5.64
N ARG A 546 14.06 -22.71 6.13
CA ARG A 546 14.71 -22.49 7.42
C ARG A 546 13.74 -21.85 8.41
N ILE A 547 13.50 -22.50 9.55
CA ILE A 547 12.47 -22.10 10.52
C ILE A 547 13.10 -21.65 11.84
N GLY A 548 12.79 -20.45 12.29
CA GLY A 548 13.05 -20.04 13.67
C GLY A 548 11.85 -20.36 14.57
N SER A 549 10.72 -19.65 14.37
CA SER A 549 9.48 -19.94 15.09
C SER A 549 8.25 -19.49 14.28
N ILE A 550 7.24 -20.36 14.19
CA ILE A 550 5.94 -20.15 13.55
C ILE A 550 4.84 -20.44 14.57
N ASN A 551 3.90 -19.51 14.72
CA ASN A 551 2.71 -19.70 15.53
C ASN A 551 1.45 -19.42 14.69
N ALA A 552 0.84 -20.50 14.22
CA ALA A 552 -0.43 -20.48 13.52
C ALA A 552 -1.62 -20.78 14.43
N GLY A 553 -1.44 -20.97 15.74
CA GLY A 553 -2.53 -21.28 16.67
C GLY A 553 -3.40 -22.44 16.19
N THR A 554 -4.68 -22.17 15.89
CA THR A 554 -5.62 -23.18 15.34
C THR A 554 -5.58 -23.34 13.82
N GLY A 555 -4.73 -22.58 13.12
CA GLY A 555 -4.55 -22.66 11.67
C GLY A 555 -3.77 -23.90 11.24
N SER A 556 -3.84 -24.21 9.95
CA SER A 556 -3.05 -25.29 9.32
C SER A 556 -1.77 -24.74 8.69
N VAL A 557 -0.65 -25.43 8.88
CA VAL A 557 0.65 -25.07 8.30
C VAL A 557 1.07 -26.13 7.29
N LEU A 558 1.35 -25.72 6.06
CA LEU A 558 1.93 -26.54 5.01
C LEU A 558 3.32 -25.99 4.65
N LEU A 559 4.34 -26.83 4.78
CA LEU A 559 5.70 -26.53 4.34
C LEU A 559 6.09 -27.47 3.20
N ALA A 560 6.46 -26.91 2.05
CA ALA A 560 6.87 -27.66 0.87
C ALA A 560 8.23 -27.13 0.38
N SER A 561 9.29 -27.91 0.57
CA SER A 561 10.68 -27.57 0.28
C SER A 561 11.22 -28.42 -0.88
N GLY A 562 11.82 -27.76 -1.86
CA GLY A 562 12.62 -28.38 -2.91
C GLY A 562 14.02 -28.79 -2.43
N GLY A 563 14.39 -28.45 -1.20
CA GLY A 563 15.54 -28.94 -0.44
C GLY A 563 15.12 -29.56 0.89
N SER A 564 15.75 -29.13 2.00
CA SER A 564 15.45 -29.59 3.35
C SER A 564 14.52 -28.64 4.11
N ILE A 565 13.90 -29.14 5.18
CA ILE A 565 13.23 -28.33 6.20
C ILE A 565 14.04 -28.46 7.48
N SER A 566 14.65 -27.36 7.94
CA SER A 566 15.52 -27.35 9.12
C SER A 566 15.25 -26.14 10.00
N GLU A 567 15.51 -26.27 11.29
CA GLU A 567 15.48 -25.11 12.18
C GLU A 567 16.73 -24.22 12.02
N ILE A 568 16.60 -22.93 12.36
CA ILE A 568 17.69 -21.95 12.29
C ILE A 568 18.61 -22.07 13.51
N ASN A 569 18.03 -22.33 14.69
CA ASN A 569 18.73 -22.37 15.97
C ASN A 569 18.45 -23.70 16.70
N PRO A 570 19.19 -24.78 16.38
CA PRO A 570 19.02 -26.10 16.98
C PRO A 570 18.84 -26.11 18.50
N SER A 571 17.66 -26.53 18.97
CA SER A 571 17.31 -26.61 20.39
C SER A 571 16.13 -27.55 20.64
N THR A 572 16.17 -28.33 21.73
CA THR A 572 15.05 -29.18 22.14
C THR A 572 14.02 -28.50 23.04
N THR A 573 14.16 -27.21 23.32
CA THR A 573 13.25 -26.48 24.23
C THR A 573 12.38 -25.46 23.52
N ALA A 574 12.90 -24.82 22.48
CA ALA A 574 12.15 -23.89 21.65
C ALA A 574 11.11 -24.67 20.84
N THR A 575 9.87 -24.18 20.78
CA THR A 575 8.89 -24.71 19.82
C THR A 575 9.07 -23.97 18.51
N GLN A 576 9.42 -24.68 17.42
CA GLN A 576 9.55 -24.07 16.10
C GLN A 576 8.19 -23.91 15.44
N ILE A 577 7.20 -24.78 15.68
CA ILE A 577 5.88 -24.69 15.04
C ILE A 577 4.75 -24.96 16.03
N VAL A 578 3.78 -24.04 16.11
CA VAL A 578 2.49 -24.24 16.78
C VAL A 578 1.38 -24.17 15.73
N ALA A 579 0.58 -25.22 15.60
CA ALA A 579 -0.51 -25.31 14.61
C ALA A 579 -1.57 -26.34 15.01
N GLN A 580 -2.78 -26.28 14.44
CA GLN A 580 -3.74 -27.39 14.59
C GLN A 580 -3.32 -28.59 13.74
N ASN A 581 -3.01 -28.34 12.47
CA ASN A 581 -2.59 -29.33 11.49
C ASN A 581 -1.24 -28.92 10.89
N LEU A 582 -0.30 -29.85 10.82
CA LEU A 582 1.02 -29.62 10.23
C LEU A 582 1.28 -30.63 9.11
N SER A 583 1.53 -30.11 7.90
CA SER A 583 1.97 -30.87 6.73
C SER A 583 3.36 -30.43 6.32
N MET A 584 4.30 -31.37 6.16
CA MET A 584 5.67 -31.08 5.75
C MET A 584 6.10 -31.96 4.58
N ARG A 585 6.56 -31.36 3.48
CA ARG A 585 7.07 -32.05 2.30
C ARG A 585 8.47 -31.51 1.99
N ALA A 586 9.47 -32.37 1.96
CA ALA A 586 10.84 -32.02 1.61
C ALA A 586 11.39 -33.02 0.59
N THR A 587 12.13 -32.57 -0.42
CA THR A 587 12.91 -33.48 -1.28
C THR A 587 14.17 -33.98 -0.57
N GLY A 588 14.66 -33.22 0.41
CA GLY A 588 15.73 -33.58 1.33
C GLY A 588 15.17 -34.17 2.62
N ARG A 589 15.65 -33.69 3.75
CA ARG A 589 15.27 -34.12 5.11
C ARG A 589 14.35 -33.13 5.81
N ILE A 590 13.61 -33.60 6.80
CA ILE A 590 12.84 -32.81 7.76
C ILE A 590 13.50 -32.99 9.13
N GLY A 591 14.13 -31.95 9.65
CA GLY A 591 15.07 -32.05 10.78
C GLY A 591 16.37 -32.77 10.38
N ASP A 592 17.20 -33.11 11.37
CA ASP A 592 18.46 -33.83 11.17
C ASP A 592 18.77 -34.79 12.33
N THR A 593 19.78 -35.65 12.12
CA THR A 593 20.37 -36.48 13.18
C THR A 593 21.12 -35.65 14.20
N ASP A 594 21.31 -36.18 15.42
CA ASP A 594 22.15 -35.57 16.45
C ASP A 594 23.10 -36.62 17.04
N LEU A 595 23.90 -37.24 16.17
CA LEU A 595 24.84 -38.32 16.53
C LEU A 595 25.89 -37.89 17.56
N SER A 596 26.11 -36.58 17.71
CA SER A 596 27.02 -36.00 18.70
C SER A 596 26.44 -35.92 20.11
N ASN A 597 25.11 -36.07 20.27
CA ASN A 597 24.44 -35.94 21.55
C ASN A 597 24.55 -37.23 22.36
N THR A 598 25.08 -37.10 23.57
CA THR A 598 25.25 -38.22 24.50
C THR A 598 23.94 -38.70 25.12
N THR A 599 22.88 -37.90 25.04
CA THR A 599 21.54 -38.25 25.50
C THR A 599 20.76 -38.85 24.33
N PHE A 600 20.69 -40.18 24.27
CA PHE A 600 20.17 -40.89 23.08
C PHE A 600 18.69 -40.55 22.76
N ASP A 601 17.89 -40.25 23.77
CA ASP A 601 16.47 -39.90 23.63
C ASP A 601 16.22 -38.40 23.37
N ASN A 602 17.26 -37.66 22.99
CA ASN A 602 17.19 -36.22 22.72
C ASN A 602 17.86 -35.90 21.37
N ASN A 603 17.20 -35.11 20.52
CA ASN A 603 17.74 -34.69 19.24
C ASN A 603 17.53 -33.18 19.08
N ARG A 604 18.62 -32.41 19.13
CA ARG A 604 18.59 -30.94 19.03
C ARG A 604 18.33 -30.41 17.63
N ASN A 605 18.40 -31.27 16.61
CA ASN A 605 18.19 -30.90 15.22
C ASN A 605 16.81 -31.38 14.69
N ALA A 606 15.99 -31.98 15.55
CA ALA A 606 14.61 -32.36 15.22
C ALA A 606 13.71 -31.12 15.21
N ILE A 607 12.70 -31.11 14.33
CA ILE A 607 11.71 -30.02 14.36
C ILE A 607 10.81 -30.21 15.59
N VAL A 608 10.87 -29.26 16.54
CA VAL A 608 10.00 -29.28 17.74
C VAL A 608 8.68 -28.59 17.43
N ILE A 609 7.59 -29.32 17.62
CA ILE A 609 6.24 -28.90 17.26
C ILE A 609 5.30 -28.95 18.46
N ASN A 610 4.19 -28.23 18.33
CA ASN A 610 2.98 -28.45 19.12
C ASN A 610 1.83 -28.45 18.11
N ALA A 611 1.46 -29.64 17.67
CA ALA A 611 0.39 -29.85 16.71
C ALA A 611 -0.55 -30.97 17.14
N THR A 612 -1.80 -30.94 16.67
CA THR A 612 -2.73 -32.05 16.92
C THR A 612 -2.59 -33.13 15.86
N ASN A 613 -2.47 -32.73 14.59
CA ASN A 613 -2.35 -33.64 13.45
C ASN A 613 -1.04 -33.39 12.68
N LEU A 614 -0.39 -34.46 12.25
CA LEU A 614 0.86 -34.43 11.50
C LEU A 614 0.79 -35.33 10.25
N ALA A 615 1.26 -34.79 9.13
CA ALA A 615 1.61 -35.54 7.93
C ALA A 615 2.97 -35.06 7.42
N ALA A 616 3.86 -35.96 7.02
CA ALA A 616 5.18 -35.58 6.56
C ALA A 616 5.74 -36.52 5.49
N ARG A 617 6.35 -35.94 4.46
CA ARG A 617 7.07 -36.66 3.40
C ARG A 617 8.46 -36.08 3.19
N ALA A 618 9.48 -36.92 3.29
CA ALA A 618 10.87 -36.54 3.01
C ALA A 618 11.48 -37.41 1.88
N GLY A 619 12.47 -36.89 1.18
CA GLY A 619 13.32 -37.72 0.32
C GLY A 619 14.34 -38.50 1.15
N ASP A 620 14.95 -37.85 2.14
CA ASP A 620 15.88 -38.48 3.09
C ASP A 620 15.13 -38.83 4.38
N SER A 621 15.37 -38.15 5.50
CA SER A 621 14.90 -38.58 6.82
C SER A 621 13.93 -37.58 7.49
N ILE A 622 13.15 -38.04 8.46
CA ILE A 622 12.17 -37.26 9.24
C ILE A 622 12.52 -37.36 10.74
N TYR A 623 12.73 -36.21 11.39
CA TYR A 623 13.00 -36.08 12.82
C TYR A 623 12.08 -35.02 13.43
N ILE A 624 11.11 -35.45 14.24
CA ILE A 624 10.08 -34.57 14.82
C ILE A 624 9.92 -34.86 16.31
N GLN A 625 9.89 -33.80 17.11
CA GLN A 625 9.56 -33.85 18.53
C GLN A 625 8.28 -33.04 18.79
N ASP A 626 7.19 -33.68 19.16
CA ASP A 626 5.96 -33.00 19.59
C ASP A 626 5.94 -32.77 21.11
N LYS A 627 5.34 -31.66 21.55
CA LYS A 627 5.23 -31.31 22.98
C LYS A 627 4.04 -31.93 23.70
N GLY A 628 3.01 -32.37 22.98
CA GLY A 628 1.72 -32.81 23.52
C GLY A 628 1.34 -34.20 23.02
N ALA A 629 0.08 -34.37 22.62
CA ALA A 629 -0.39 -35.58 21.96
C ALA A 629 -0.48 -35.33 20.45
N ILE A 630 -0.08 -36.33 19.66
CA ILE A 630 0.02 -36.20 18.21
C ILE A 630 -0.70 -37.34 17.49
N THR A 631 -1.45 -36.99 16.46
CA THR A 631 -2.10 -37.94 15.55
C THR A 631 -1.45 -37.83 14.16
N VAL A 632 -0.98 -38.95 13.62
CA VAL A 632 -0.58 -39.06 12.22
C VAL A 632 -1.80 -39.47 11.41
N ASP A 633 -2.19 -38.63 10.45
CA ASP A 633 -3.39 -38.81 9.63
C ASP A 633 -3.31 -37.98 8.33
N ARG A 634 -4.36 -38.05 7.52
CA ARG A 634 -4.56 -37.21 6.33
C ARG A 634 -4.94 -35.78 6.72
N ILE A 635 -4.24 -34.82 6.14
CA ILE A 635 -4.42 -33.39 6.36
C ILE A 635 -4.70 -32.70 5.02
N SER A 636 -5.79 -31.94 4.96
CA SER A 636 -6.08 -31.00 3.88
C SER A 636 -5.84 -29.58 4.35
N THR A 637 -4.92 -28.86 3.70
CA THR A 637 -4.65 -27.45 4.01
C THR A 637 -5.24 -26.58 2.91
N SER A 638 -6.24 -25.75 3.26
CA SER A 638 -6.88 -24.85 2.28
C SER A 638 -6.13 -23.52 2.18
N LEU A 639 -5.76 -23.15 0.95
CA LEU A 639 -4.97 -21.97 0.63
C LEU A 639 -5.51 -21.29 -0.63
N ALA A 640 -5.46 -19.96 -0.65
CA ALA A 640 -5.83 -19.16 -1.80
C ALA A 640 -4.65 -18.27 -2.21
N GLN A 641 -4.05 -18.56 -3.36
CA GLN A 641 -3.00 -17.76 -3.95
C GLN A 641 -3.61 -16.57 -4.68
N VAL A 642 -3.08 -15.38 -4.44
CA VAL A 642 -3.49 -14.14 -5.10
C VAL A 642 -2.67 -13.97 -6.38
N GLU A 643 -3.34 -13.72 -7.50
CA GLU A 643 -2.72 -13.39 -8.77
C GLU A 643 -2.71 -11.89 -9.02
N PHE A 644 -1.82 -11.41 -9.89
CA PHE A 644 -1.68 -9.97 -10.17
C PHE A 644 -2.96 -9.36 -10.77
N ASN A 645 -3.75 -10.16 -11.49
CA ASN A 645 -5.06 -9.77 -12.00
C ASN A 645 -6.16 -9.72 -10.90
N SER A 646 -5.78 -9.81 -9.62
CA SER A 646 -6.63 -9.78 -8.43
C SER A 646 -7.51 -11.01 -8.21
N LYS A 647 -7.45 -12.01 -9.09
CA LYS A 647 -8.14 -13.29 -8.86
C LYS A 647 -7.39 -14.12 -7.83
N THR A 648 -8.10 -15.06 -7.22
CA THR A 648 -7.49 -16.10 -6.42
C THR A 648 -7.51 -17.44 -7.14
N ILE A 649 -6.46 -18.22 -6.96
CA ILE A 649 -6.36 -19.60 -7.39
C ILE A 649 -6.35 -20.48 -6.13
N ASP A 650 -7.14 -21.56 -6.16
CA ASP A 650 -7.10 -22.57 -5.11
C ASP A 650 -5.74 -23.29 -5.15
N ARG A 651 -5.00 -23.21 -4.05
CA ARG A 651 -3.72 -23.88 -3.84
C ARG A 651 -3.80 -24.85 -2.67
N SER A 652 -5.01 -25.36 -2.40
CA SER A 652 -5.22 -26.39 -1.40
C SER A 652 -4.40 -27.63 -1.71
N GLU A 653 -3.76 -28.18 -0.68
CA GLU A 653 -2.91 -29.37 -0.79
C GLU A 653 -3.33 -30.39 0.26
N VAL A 654 -3.13 -31.66 -0.08
CA VAL A 654 -3.40 -32.78 0.80
C VAL A 654 -2.14 -33.60 0.98
N LEU A 655 -1.79 -33.88 2.23
CA LEU A 655 -0.72 -34.77 2.61
C LEU A 655 -1.25 -35.75 3.65
N GLU A 656 -0.66 -36.93 3.71
CA GLU A 656 -1.02 -37.96 4.69
C GLU A 656 0.22 -38.72 5.11
N ASP A 657 0.12 -39.39 6.26
CA ASP A 657 1.08 -40.36 6.76
C ASP A 657 2.49 -39.77 7.03
N LEU A 658 3.43 -40.61 7.49
CA LEU A 658 4.86 -40.27 7.55
C LEU A 658 5.63 -41.15 6.55
N THR A 659 6.28 -40.55 5.55
CA THR A 659 6.94 -41.32 4.49
C THR A 659 8.32 -40.75 4.14
N THR A 660 9.33 -41.61 4.04
CA THR A 660 10.60 -41.31 3.37
C THR A 660 10.67 -42.03 2.03
N THR A 661 11.36 -41.45 1.04
CA THR A 661 11.27 -41.95 -0.35
C THR A 661 12.60 -42.28 -1.02
N ALA A 662 13.73 -41.99 -0.38
CA ALA A 662 15.07 -42.30 -0.86
C ALA A 662 16.07 -42.43 0.31
N ASN A 663 17.35 -42.63 -0.02
CA ASN A 663 18.51 -42.50 0.87
C ASN A 663 18.49 -43.29 2.20
N ASN A 664 17.70 -44.37 2.26
CA ASN A 664 17.49 -45.13 3.49
C ASN A 664 16.96 -44.26 4.64
N GLY A 665 16.01 -43.39 4.30
CA GLY A 665 15.48 -42.37 5.19
C GLY A 665 14.84 -42.89 6.48
N ASN A 666 15.34 -42.44 7.62
CA ASN A 666 14.76 -42.75 8.93
C ASN A 666 13.48 -41.95 9.21
N ILE A 667 12.59 -42.48 10.03
CA ILE A 667 11.44 -41.76 10.58
C ILE A 667 11.47 -41.84 12.10
N LYS A 668 11.65 -40.69 12.77
CA LYS A 668 11.70 -40.61 14.24
C LYS A 668 10.71 -39.58 14.73
N LEU A 669 9.70 -40.05 15.45
CA LEU A 669 8.67 -39.24 16.07
C LEU A 669 8.70 -39.46 17.58
N GLN A 670 8.90 -38.38 18.33
CA GLN A 670 8.82 -38.39 19.78
C GLN A 670 7.72 -37.43 20.24
N SER A 671 6.82 -37.89 21.11
CA SER A 671 5.89 -37.06 21.86
C SER A 671 6.41 -36.88 23.28
N LEU A 672 6.54 -35.66 23.80
CA LEU A 672 7.05 -35.42 25.15
C LEU A 672 5.99 -35.65 26.23
N ALA A 673 4.73 -35.30 26.00
CA ALA A 673 3.69 -35.33 27.04
C ALA A 673 2.30 -35.63 26.46
N GLY A 674 2.14 -36.79 25.83
CA GLY A 674 0.87 -37.23 25.27
C GLY A 674 0.98 -38.49 24.43
N ASP A 675 -0.16 -38.97 23.96
CA ASP A 675 -0.23 -40.18 23.14
C ASP A 675 0.31 -39.94 21.72
N ILE A 676 0.80 -41.00 21.08
CA ILE A 676 1.04 -41.04 19.63
C ILE A 676 -0.02 -41.95 19.03
N THR A 677 -0.84 -41.42 18.13
CA THR A 677 -1.84 -42.20 17.39
C THR A 677 -1.49 -42.22 15.90
N ILE A 678 -1.42 -43.41 15.29
CA ILE A 678 -1.13 -43.58 13.86
C ILE A 678 -2.38 -44.13 13.16
N ASN A 679 -3.05 -43.30 12.37
CA ASN A 679 -4.22 -43.68 11.57
C ASN A 679 -3.85 -43.94 10.12
N PRO A 680 -4.62 -44.76 9.39
CA PRO A 680 -4.44 -44.92 7.96
C PRO A 680 -5.11 -43.73 7.29
N GLY A 681 -4.34 -42.72 6.85
CA GLY A 681 -4.91 -41.53 6.22
C GLY A 681 -5.87 -41.91 5.08
N THR A 682 -5.38 -42.76 4.18
CA THR A 682 -6.21 -43.51 3.24
C THR A 682 -6.41 -44.94 3.75
N PRO A 683 -7.65 -45.46 3.87
CA PRO A 683 -7.87 -46.82 4.35
C PRO A 683 -7.09 -47.88 3.54
N GLY A 684 -6.32 -48.71 4.24
CA GLY A 684 -5.51 -49.76 3.62
C GLY A 684 -4.09 -49.34 3.22
N THR A 685 -3.69 -48.08 3.42
CA THR A 685 -2.29 -47.64 3.30
C THR A 685 -1.56 -47.77 4.64
N ALA A 686 -0.23 -47.74 4.57
CA ALA A 686 0.61 -47.63 5.76
C ALA A 686 0.56 -46.19 6.29
N GLY A 687 0.42 -46.04 7.61
CA GLY A 687 0.50 -44.71 8.25
C GLY A 687 1.94 -44.23 8.39
N ILE A 688 2.91 -45.15 8.33
CA ILE A 688 4.35 -44.85 8.34
C ILE A 688 5.09 -45.77 7.35
N SER A 689 5.94 -45.20 6.50
CA SER A 689 6.80 -45.95 5.57
C SER A 689 8.20 -45.37 5.47
N ALA A 690 9.19 -46.07 6.03
CA ALA A 690 10.61 -45.75 5.90
C ALA A 690 11.23 -46.44 4.68
N HIS A 691 11.96 -45.69 3.87
CA HIS A 691 12.63 -46.17 2.67
C HIS A 691 13.84 -47.05 3.01
N GLY A 692 14.03 -48.14 2.24
CA GLY A 692 15.26 -48.95 2.28
C GLY A 692 15.61 -49.46 3.68
N SER A 693 16.83 -49.19 4.13
CA SER A 693 17.29 -49.56 5.47
C SER A 693 16.99 -48.52 6.56
N GLY A 694 16.07 -47.58 6.31
CA GLY A 694 15.71 -46.53 7.27
C GLY A 694 14.95 -47.06 8.48
N ASP A 695 15.32 -46.62 9.67
CA ASP A 695 14.71 -47.04 10.93
C ASP A 695 13.42 -46.27 11.21
N VAL A 696 12.51 -46.89 11.96
CA VAL A 696 11.32 -46.23 12.52
C VAL A 696 11.39 -46.21 14.04
N LEU A 697 11.27 -45.01 14.64
CA LEU A 697 11.12 -44.83 16.08
C LEU A 697 9.83 -44.06 16.37
N LEU A 698 8.94 -44.66 17.17
CA LEU A 698 7.87 -43.95 17.87
C LEU A 698 8.15 -43.98 19.38
N GLN A 699 8.20 -42.82 20.00
CA GLN A 699 8.57 -42.70 21.41
C GLN A 699 7.68 -41.74 22.18
N THR A 700 7.17 -42.15 23.34
CA THR A 700 6.62 -41.21 24.33
C THR A 700 7.67 -40.88 25.40
N GLY A 701 7.81 -39.60 25.73
CA GLY A 701 8.92 -39.03 26.48
C GLY A 701 8.70 -39.08 27.98
N ASN A 702 7.69 -38.36 28.49
CA ASN A 702 7.37 -38.26 29.92
C ASN A 702 6.11 -39.05 30.29
N SER A 703 5.15 -39.14 29.37
CA SER A 703 3.88 -39.84 29.55
C SER A 703 3.26 -40.15 28.18
N GLY A 704 2.23 -40.98 28.17
CA GLY A 704 1.46 -41.30 26.97
C GLY A 704 1.70 -42.72 26.45
N THR A 705 0.75 -43.17 25.66
CA THR A 705 0.67 -44.49 25.01
C THR A 705 0.93 -44.37 23.51
N ILE A 706 1.19 -45.49 22.86
CA ILE A 706 1.30 -45.57 21.40
C ILE A 706 0.14 -46.42 20.90
N VAL A 707 -0.66 -45.84 20.00
CA VAL A 707 -1.82 -46.47 19.35
C VAL A 707 -1.55 -46.59 17.85
N VAL A 708 -1.49 -47.83 17.36
CA VAL A 708 -1.17 -48.13 15.96
C VAL A 708 -2.41 -48.69 15.25
N ASN A 709 -3.07 -47.86 14.45
CA ASN A 709 -4.26 -48.23 13.67
C ASN A 709 -3.95 -48.51 12.19
N ALA A 710 -2.75 -48.19 11.72
CA ALA A 710 -2.24 -48.46 10.37
C ALA A 710 -0.89 -49.17 10.39
N ASP A 711 -0.48 -49.70 9.24
CA ASP A 711 0.82 -50.33 9.12
C ASP A 711 1.97 -49.33 9.36
N ILE A 712 3.01 -49.81 10.05
CA ILE A 712 4.31 -49.18 10.20
C ILE A 712 5.31 -50.06 9.47
N VAL A 713 5.92 -49.50 8.42
CA VAL A 713 6.76 -50.25 7.50
C VAL A 713 8.17 -49.67 7.47
N SER A 714 9.16 -50.54 7.55
CA SER A 714 10.54 -50.29 7.11
C SER A 714 10.93 -51.36 6.09
N GLY A 715 11.79 -51.03 5.14
CA GLY A 715 12.30 -52.03 4.19
C GLY A 715 13.15 -53.08 4.91
N SER A 716 14.26 -52.66 5.49
CA SER A 716 15.18 -53.53 6.25
C SER A 716 15.80 -52.88 7.49
N GLY A 717 15.24 -51.75 7.93
CA GLY A 717 15.66 -51.03 9.13
C GLY A 717 14.91 -51.53 10.37
N ASP A 718 15.36 -51.07 11.54
CA ASP A 718 14.77 -51.45 12.81
C ASP A 718 13.47 -50.67 13.07
N ILE A 719 12.50 -51.32 13.71
CA ILE A 719 11.26 -50.68 14.18
C ILE A 719 11.27 -50.71 15.72
N THR A 720 11.35 -49.54 16.34
CA THR A 720 11.25 -49.39 17.80
C THR A 720 9.99 -48.62 18.18
N LEU A 721 9.15 -49.23 19.02
CA LEU A 721 8.08 -48.54 19.74
C LEU A 721 8.48 -48.46 21.22
N ASN A 722 8.55 -47.25 21.78
CA ASN A 722 8.98 -47.01 23.15
C ASN A 722 7.98 -46.13 23.90
N SER A 723 7.17 -46.73 24.77
CA SER A 723 6.06 -46.07 25.46
C SER A 723 6.29 -45.93 26.96
N ARG A 724 5.95 -44.79 27.56
CA ARG A 724 5.85 -44.62 29.02
C ARG A 724 4.55 -45.19 29.58
N GLY A 725 3.46 -45.14 28.81
CA GLY A 725 2.20 -45.79 29.15
C GLY A 725 2.15 -47.23 28.63
N SER A 726 0.99 -47.86 28.75
CA SER A 726 0.73 -49.18 28.14
C SER A 726 0.78 -49.12 26.62
N MET A 727 1.01 -50.28 26.00
CA MET A 727 1.07 -50.43 24.54
C MET A 727 0.13 -51.56 24.09
N SER A 728 -0.67 -51.31 23.07
CA SER A 728 -1.48 -52.33 22.40
C SER A 728 -0.95 -52.54 21.00
N VAL A 729 -0.51 -53.77 20.72
CA VAL A 729 0.08 -54.15 19.44
C VAL A 729 -0.82 -55.14 18.73
N SER A 730 -0.90 -54.95 17.42
CA SER A 730 -1.64 -55.76 16.46
C SER A 730 -0.72 -56.00 15.25
N ASP A 731 -1.20 -56.77 14.27
CA ASP A 731 -0.39 -57.18 13.12
C ASP A 731 -0.20 -56.02 12.12
N ARG A 732 0.65 -55.08 12.49
CA ARG A 732 0.85 -53.79 11.80
C ARG A 732 2.32 -53.38 11.69
N LEU A 733 3.27 -54.16 12.20
CA LEU A 733 4.69 -53.82 12.18
C LEU A 733 5.40 -54.69 11.15
N LYS A 734 6.00 -54.07 10.12
CA LYS A 734 6.56 -54.79 8.97
C LYS A 734 7.97 -54.30 8.70
N THR A 735 8.94 -55.20 8.86
CA THR A 735 10.32 -55.01 8.42
C THR A 735 10.88 -56.33 7.89
N SER A 736 12.07 -56.29 7.28
CA SER A 736 12.78 -57.48 6.82
C SER A 736 14.20 -57.52 7.36
N ARG A 737 14.83 -58.70 7.30
CA ARG A 737 16.21 -58.86 7.78
C ARG A 737 17.17 -57.95 6.99
N PRO A 738 18.14 -57.30 7.64
CA PRO A 738 18.59 -57.55 9.01
C PRO A 738 17.83 -56.80 10.11
N GLY A 739 16.81 -56.01 9.78
CA GLY A 739 16.03 -55.23 10.75
C GLY A 739 15.35 -56.08 11.82
N MET A 740 15.13 -55.48 12.98
CA MET A 740 14.51 -56.06 14.17
C MET A 740 13.31 -55.23 14.63
N ILE A 741 12.45 -55.83 15.47
CA ILE A 741 11.35 -55.13 16.11
C ILE A 741 11.60 -55.06 17.62
N ALA A 742 11.56 -53.87 18.20
CA ALA A 742 11.67 -53.64 19.63
C ALA A 742 10.41 -52.96 20.18
N LEU A 743 9.70 -53.66 21.07
CA LEU A 743 8.56 -53.13 21.81
C LEU A 743 9.00 -52.88 23.26
N ILE A 744 9.02 -51.63 23.67
CA ILE A 744 9.48 -51.20 24.99
C ILE A 744 8.37 -50.39 25.66
N SER A 745 8.06 -50.72 26.90
CA SER A 745 6.97 -50.07 27.64
C SER A 745 7.24 -50.03 29.15
N GLU A 746 6.92 -48.91 29.80
CA GLU A 746 6.79 -48.85 31.26
C GLU A 746 5.39 -49.28 31.75
N GLY A 747 4.41 -49.34 30.84
CA GLY A 747 3.11 -49.95 31.09
C GLY A 747 3.03 -51.39 30.56
N THR A 748 1.84 -51.99 30.63
CA THR A 748 1.60 -53.34 30.12
C THR A 748 1.69 -53.34 28.59
N ILE A 749 2.35 -54.34 28.01
CA ILE A 749 2.30 -54.59 26.57
C ILE A 749 1.27 -55.69 26.30
N THR A 750 0.24 -55.38 25.52
CA THR A 750 -0.72 -56.37 25.03
C THR A 750 -0.47 -56.60 23.55
N VAL A 751 -0.09 -57.82 23.16
CA VAL A 751 0.09 -58.21 21.76
C VAL A 751 -1.10 -59.06 21.34
N SER A 752 -2.08 -58.47 20.67
CA SER A 752 -3.28 -59.19 20.20
C SER A 752 -2.94 -60.22 19.10
N ALA A 753 -2.19 -59.78 18.10
CA ALA A 753 -1.60 -60.59 17.05
C ALA A 753 -0.38 -59.84 16.50
N LEU A 754 0.69 -60.53 16.10
CA LEU A 754 1.81 -59.93 15.39
C LEU A 754 2.53 -60.98 14.55
N ASN A 755 2.70 -60.73 13.25
CA ASN A 755 3.53 -61.52 12.37
C ASN A 755 4.77 -60.71 11.94
N THR A 756 5.94 -61.12 12.42
CA THR A 756 7.21 -60.43 12.12
C THR A 756 7.85 -60.90 10.82
N SER A 757 7.26 -61.89 10.12
CA SER A 757 7.82 -62.45 8.88
C SER A 757 9.27 -62.94 9.02
N GLY A 758 9.63 -63.47 10.19
CA GLY A 758 10.95 -64.05 10.46
C GLY A 758 12.04 -63.03 10.81
N VAL A 759 11.66 -61.85 11.32
CA VAL A 759 12.59 -60.93 11.99
C VAL A 759 12.56 -61.10 13.51
N ASP A 760 13.70 -60.80 14.15
CA ASP A 760 13.86 -60.89 15.60
C ASP A 760 12.98 -59.84 16.32
N LEU A 761 12.39 -60.25 17.45
CA LEU A 761 11.45 -59.44 18.23
C LEU A 761 11.87 -59.37 19.69
N GLY A 762 11.93 -58.16 20.24
CA GLY A 762 12.00 -57.90 21.67
C GLY A 762 10.70 -57.32 22.22
N VAL A 763 10.21 -57.88 23.32
CA VAL A 763 9.05 -57.37 24.07
C VAL A 763 9.46 -57.11 25.52
N PHE A 764 9.63 -55.84 25.87
CA PHE A 764 10.19 -55.41 27.14
C PHE A 764 9.20 -54.51 27.90
N SER A 765 8.63 -55.03 28.97
CA SER A 765 7.66 -54.34 29.83
C SER A 765 8.18 -54.27 31.26
N THR A 766 8.11 -53.10 31.91
CA THR A 766 8.37 -53.00 33.35
C THR A 766 7.22 -53.55 34.20
N THR A 767 6.04 -53.78 33.60
CA THR A 767 4.87 -54.38 34.23
C THR A 767 4.60 -55.77 33.64
N GLY A 768 3.48 -55.99 32.94
CA GLY A 768 3.10 -57.27 32.36
C GLY A 768 3.25 -57.32 30.85
N ILE A 769 3.25 -58.53 30.31
CA ILE A 769 3.04 -58.81 28.89
C ILE A 769 1.80 -59.72 28.78
N VAL A 770 0.86 -59.36 27.93
CA VAL A 770 -0.35 -60.14 27.62
C VAL A 770 -0.29 -60.58 26.17
N LEU A 771 -0.36 -61.89 25.92
CA LEU A 771 -0.09 -62.50 24.62
C LEU A 771 -1.36 -63.09 24.00
N GLY A 772 -1.73 -62.61 22.83
CA GLY A 772 -2.66 -63.27 21.91
C GLY A 772 -1.89 -64.23 21.01
N SER A 773 -1.29 -63.73 19.91
CA SER A 773 -0.48 -64.56 19.01
C SER A 773 0.73 -63.83 18.40
N ILE A 774 1.91 -64.41 18.47
CA ILE A 774 3.15 -63.93 17.85
C ILE A 774 3.65 -65.00 16.87
N ARG A 775 3.90 -64.60 15.62
CA ARG A 775 4.49 -65.45 14.58
C ARG A 775 5.80 -64.82 14.11
N ALA A 776 6.91 -65.47 14.39
CA ALA A 776 8.27 -65.05 14.07
C ALA A 776 9.10 -66.26 13.59
N GLU A 777 8.56 -67.01 12.62
CA GLU A 777 9.16 -68.26 12.14
C GLU A 777 10.60 -68.05 11.66
N GLY A 778 11.55 -68.86 12.17
CA GLY A 778 12.98 -68.73 11.84
C GLY A 778 13.73 -67.59 12.55
N ALA A 779 13.09 -66.91 13.51
CA ALA A 779 13.67 -65.81 14.27
C ALA A 779 13.76 -66.12 15.78
N SER A 780 14.28 -65.14 16.53
CA SER A 780 14.33 -65.15 17.98
C SER A 780 13.33 -64.16 18.57
N VAL A 781 12.57 -64.59 19.56
CA VAL A 781 11.68 -63.74 20.35
C VAL A 781 12.19 -63.67 21.78
N ALA A 782 12.46 -62.47 22.26
CA ALA A 782 12.86 -62.23 23.64
C ALA A 782 11.82 -61.40 24.39
N MET A 783 11.33 -61.92 25.51
CA MET A 783 10.32 -61.26 26.33
C MET A 783 10.85 -61.04 27.75
N SER A 784 10.66 -59.84 28.28
CA SER A 784 10.93 -59.53 29.68
C SER A 784 9.80 -58.68 30.26
N ALA A 785 9.11 -59.22 31.27
CA ALA A 785 8.07 -58.55 32.03
C ALA A 785 8.52 -58.36 33.49
N GLY A 786 8.33 -57.17 34.07
CA GLY A 786 8.57 -56.93 35.49
C GLY A 786 7.61 -57.67 36.43
N THR A 787 6.46 -58.12 35.91
CA THR A 787 5.44 -58.92 36.60
C THR A 787 5.20 -60.24 35.86
N SER A 788 4.06 -60.44 35.20
CA SER A 788 3.70 -61.70 34.53
C SER A 788 3.77 -61.60 33.01
N ILE A 789 4.02 -62.75 32.38
CA ILE A 789 3.66 -62.99 30.98
C ILE A 789 2.41 -63.89 31.01
N SER A 790 1.29 -63.45 30.47
CA SER A 790 0.01 -64.17 30.52
C SER A 790 -0.63 -64.30 29.15
N ASP A 791 -1.43 -65.35 28.96
CA ASP A 791 -2.30 -65.49 27.79
C ASP A 791 -3.41 -64.42 27.82
N LEU A 792 -3.75 -63.89 26.65
CA LEU A 792 -4.87 -62.98 26.41
C LEU A 792 -6.20 -63.73 26.41
N ASP A 793 -6.22 -64.97 25.92
CA ASP A 793 -7.39 -65.84 25.93
C ASP A 793 -7.21 -66.96 26.96
N SER A 794 -8.31 -67.49 27.50
CA SER A 794 -8.28 -68.64 28.44
C SER A 794 -8.87 -69.87 27.79
N SER A 795 -8.48 -70.15 26.53
CA SER A 795 -9.10 -71.18 25.69
C SER A 795 -8.15 -72.18 25.05
N ASN A 796 -6.83 -71.93 25.03
CA ASN A 796 -5.80 -72.68 24.29
C ASN A 796 -6.15 -72.91 22.80
N ALA A 797 -7.07 -72.13 22.24
CA ALA A 797 -7.51 -72.28 20.86
C ALA A 797 -6.51 -71.67 19.87
N THR A 798 -5.66 -70.76 20.34
CA THR A 798 -4.64 -70.07 19.53
C THR A 798 -3.26 -70.29 20.13
N LEU A 799 -2.26 -70.55 19.29
CA LEU A 799 -0.87 -70.57 19.73
C LEU A 799 -0.41 -69.16 20.04
N ASN A 800 0.11 -68.96 21.24
CA ASN A 800 0.59 -67.65 21.66
C ASN A 800 1.90 -67.28 20.99
N VAL A 801 2.84 -68.22 20.83
CA VAL A 801 4.15 -67.92 20.20
C VAL A 801 4.59 -69.03 19.26
N ILE A 802 4.92 -68.65 18.03
CA ILE A 802 5.55 -69.51 17.02
C ILE A 802 6.86 -68.85 16.59
N THR A 803 8.01 -69.46 16.90
CA THR A 803 9.35 -68.88 16.63
C THR A 803 10.42 -69.98 16.70
N SER A 804 11.64 -69.75 16.21
CA SER A 804 12.72 -70.73 16.41
C SER A 804 13.28 -70.69 17.82
N ASN A 805 13.61 -69.50 18.32
CA ASN A 805 14.12 -69.33 19.68
C ASN A 805 13.16 -68.46 20.50
N LEU A 806 12.77 -68.91 21.69
CA LEU A 806 11.94 -68.14 22.62
C LEU A 806 12.63 -68.02 23.99
N SER A 807 12.96 -66.80 24.39
CA SER A 807 13.41 -66.51 25.75
C SER A 807 12.36 -65.68 26.51
N MET A 808 11.93 -66.15 27.68
CA MET A 808 10.91 -65.48 28.48
C MET A 808 11.39 -65.21 29.91
N ARG A 809 11.31 -63.96 30.35
CA ARG A 809 11.60 -63.56 31.73
C ARG A 809 10.41 -62.84 32.34
N ALA A 810 9.97 -63.28 33.52
CA ALA A 810 8.88 -62.67 34.26
C ALA A 810 9.29 -62.45 35.73
N GLY A 811 8.94 -61.30 36.31
CA GLY A 811 9.15 -61.04 37.73
C GLY A 811 8.27 -61.88 38.66
N THR A 812 7.13 -62.38 38.17
CA THR A 812 6.20 -63.24 38.92
C THR A 812 6.01 -64.59 38.25
N ARG A 813 5.25 -64.69 37.16
CA ARG A 813 4.89 -65.96 36.51
C ARG A 813 4.88 -65.86 35.00
N ILE A 814 5.10 -66.99 34.34
CA ILE A 814 4.86 -67.18 32.91
C ILE A 814 3.67 -68.15 32.79
N GLY A 815 2.61 -67.72 32.13
CA GLY A 815 1.31 -68.39 32.17
C GLY A 815 0.68 -68.38 33.57
N ASN A 816 -0.35 -69.18 33.77
CA ASN A 816 -1.00 -69.37 35.07
C ASN A 816 -1.52 -70.81 35.22
N SER A 817 -1.90 -71.19 36.44
CA SER A 817 -2.58 -72.47 36.69
C SER A 817 -4.04 -72.43 36.26
N ASP A 818 -4.62 -73.60 35.97
CA ASP A 818 -6.04 -73.78 35.67
C ASP A 818 -6.62 -74.88 36.57
N THR A 819 -6.48 -74.73 37.89
CA THR A 819 -6.91 -75.74 38.89
C THR A 819 -8.42 -75.98 38.92
N GLY A 820 -9.20 -75.12 38.25
CA GLY A 820 -10.65 -75.28 38.08
C GLY A 820 -11.03 -76.11 36.85
N GLN A 821 -10.07 -76.58 36.06
CA GLN A 821 -10.34 -77.38 34.87
C GLN A 821 -10.70 -78.82 35.22
N SER A 822 -11.75 -79.33 34.59
CA SER A 822 -12.20 -80.72 34.78
C SER A 822 -11.31 -81.72 34.03
N ASN A 823 -10.70 -81.31 32.91
CA ASN A 823 -9.68 -82.09 32.24
C ASN A 823 -8.29 -81.83 32.86
N VAL A 824 -7.77 -82.80 33.61
CA VAL A 824 -6.49 -82.69 34.33
C VAL A 824 -5.27 -82.48 33.42
N ASP A 825 -5.39 -82.84 32.15
CA ASP A 825 -4.31 -82.71 31.15
C ASP A 825 -4.39 -81.38 30.37
N LEU A 826 -5.34 -80.50 30.70
CA LEU A 826 -5.52 -79.21 30.04
C LEU A 826 -5.27 -78.05 31.01
N ASN A 827 -4.40 -77.12 30.62
CA ASN A 827 -4.24 -75.84 31.32
C ASN A 827 -4.52 -74.69 30.36
N ARG A 828 -5.71 -74.10 30.43
CA ARG A 828 -6.14 -73.03 29.51
C ARG A 828 -5.44 -71.69 29.72
N ASN A 829 -4.66 -71.56 30.78
CA ASN A 829 -3.94 -70.34 31.12
C ASN A 829 -2.43 -70.48 30.91
N ALA A 830 -1.96 -71.63 30.39
CA ALA A 830 -0.57 -71.83 30.01
C ALA A 830 -0.25 -71.03 28.73
N ILE A 831 1.00 -70.60 28.58
CA ILE A 831 1.44 -70.02 27.31
C ILE A 831 1.65 -71.16 26.32
N SER A 832 0.83 -71.20 25.28
CA SER A 832 0.91 -72.18 24.21
C SER A 832 1.96 -71.78 23.17
N THR A 833 2.85 -72.70 22.83
CA THR A 833 4.05 -72.41 22.03
C THR A 833 4.31 -73.46 20.96
N ARG A 834 5.00 -73.05 19.89
CA ARG A 834 5.64 -73.92 18.89
C ARG A 834 7.05 -73.39 18.61
N VAL A 835 8.07 -73.97 19.25
CA VAL A 835 9.43 -73.44 19.28
C VAL A 835 10.52 -74.52 19.25
N ASP A 836 11.63 -74.23 18.55
CA ASP A 836 12.76 -75.16 18.48
C ASP A 836 13.55 -75.16 19.81
N THR A 837 13.86 -73.96 20.33
CA THR A 837 14.59 -73.76 21.59
C THR A 837 13.86 -72.81 22.52
N LEU A 838 13.73 -73.19 23.79
CA LEU A 838 13.06 -72.44 24.83
C LEU A 838 13.96 -72.26 26.06
N ALA A 839 14.04 -71.02 26.56
CA ALA A 839 14.56 -70.69 27.87
C ALA A 839 13.56 -69.81 28.61
N ALA A 840 13.30 -70.08 29.89
CA ALA A 840 12.32 -69.33 30.66
C ALA A 840 12.73 -69.15 32.13
N ARG A 841 12.45 -67.96 32.67
CA ARG A 841 12.67 -67.68 34.09
C ARG A 841 11.53 -66.87 34.69
N ALA A 842 10.98 -67.37 35.78
CA ALA A 842 9.94 -66.70 36.56
C ALA A 842 10.23 -66.81 38.06
N ALA A 843 9.49 -66.09 38.91
CA ALA A 843 9.58 -66.29 40.35
C ALA A 843 8.74 -67.49 40.78
N SER A 844 7.42 -67.39 40.65
CA SER A 844 6.44 -68.26 41.31
C SER A 844 5.84 -69.35 40.41
N GLY A 845 6.22 -69.45 39.15
CA GLY A 845 5.78 -70.56 38.29
C GLY A 845 5.94 -70.31 36.79
N ILE A 846 6.13 -71.41 36.05
CA ILE A 846 6.22 -71.43 34.59
C ILE A 846 5.20 -72.45 34.05
N TYR A 847 4.19 -71.97 33.32
CA TYR A 847 3.15 -72.78 32.70
C TYR A 847 3.22 -72.59 31.19
N ILE A 848 3.79 -73.57 30.49
CA ILE A 848 3.98 -73.56 29.04
C ILE A 848 3.38 -74.84 28.48
N GLN A 849 2.64 -74.71 27.36
CA GLN A 849 2.12 -75.84 26.61
C GLN A 849 2.74 -75.84 25.22
N GLU A 850 3.76 -76.68 25.04
CA GLU A 850 4.38 -76.86 23.74
C GLU A 850 3.54 -77.77 22.84
N GLN A 851 3.35 -77.36 21.58
CA GLN A 851 2.59 -78.13 20.60
C GLN A 851 3.37 -79.32 20.02
N ASP A 852 4.69 -79.18 19.84
CA ASP A 852 5.56 -80.21 19.31
C ASP A 852 6.78 -80.48 20.23
N GLY A 853 7.95 -80.71 19.66
CA GLY A 853 9.15 -81.05 20.43
C GLY A 853 9.99 -79.82 20.68
N VAL A 854 10.31 -79.55 21.94
CA VAL A 854 11.13 -78.39 22.34
C VAL A 854 12.48 -78.82 22.90
N THR A 855 13.52 -78.06 22.55
CA THR A 855 14.84 -78.14 23.19
C THR A 855 14.92 -77.08 24.29
N ILE A 856 15.32 -77.48 25.50
CA ILE A 856 15.65 -76.54 26.57
C ILE A 856 17.16 -76.31 26.53
N ASP A 857 17.58 -75.11 26.16
CA ASP A 857 18.99 -74.74 26.05
C ASP A 857 19.16 -73.21 26.19
N ARG A 858 20.41 -72.77 26.17
CA ARG A 858 20.80 -71.36 26.19
C ARG A 858 20.41 -70.65 24.89
N ILE A 859 19.75 -69.52 25.06
CA ILE A 859 19.43 -68.57 23.99
C ILE A 859 20.17 -67.27 24.25
N SER A 860 20.89 -66.78 23.24
CA SER A 860 21.51 -65.45 23.24
C SER A 860 21.07 -64.69 21.99
N THR A 861 20.35 -63.58 22.18
CA THR A 861 19.94 -62.65 21.12
C THR A 861 20.25 -61.20 21.56
N THR A 862 20.41 -60.28 20.63
CA THR A 862 20.57 -58.85 20.94
C THR A 862 19.57 -58.08 20.10
N ILE A 863 18.56 -57.53 20.75
CA ILE A 863 17.54 -56.72 20.08
C ILE A 863 18.06 -55.30 19.94
N GLN A 864 17.91 -54.69 18.77
CA GLN A 864 18.31 -53.31 18.56
C GLN A 864 17.21 -52.33 18.95
N ARG A 865 17.57 -51.36 19.79
CA ARG A 865 16.75 -50.17 20.06
C ARG A 865 17.36 -49.00 19.28
N VAL A 866 16.60 -48.43 18.36
CA VAL A 866 16.97 -47.17 17.73
C VAL A 866 16.57 -45.99 18.61
N ASN A 867 17.41 -44.97 18.66
CA ASN A 867 17.21 -43.82 19.53
C ASN A 867 16.90 -42.54 18.73
N PHE A 868 16.37 -41.54 19.42
CA PHE A 868 15.88 -40.30 18.82
C PHE A 868 17.02 -39.45 18.22
N ASN A 869 18.20 -39.46 18.82
CA ASN A 869 19.41 -38.81 18.29
C ASN A 869 20.04 -39.54 17.08
N SER A 870 19.51 -40.72 16.73
CA SER A 870 20.00 -41.62 15.68
C SER A 870 21.17 -42.53 15.93
N THR A 871 21.59 -42.68 17.18
CA THR A 871 22.34 -43.88 17.56
C THR A 871 21.41 -45.08 17.75
N SER A 872 21.97 -46.28 17.81
CA SER A 872 21.29 -47.50 18.24
C SER A 872 21.99 -48.09 19.47
N VAL A 873 21.23 -48.81 20.28
CA VAL A 873 21.71 -49.52 21.47
C VAL A 873 21.23 -50.97 21.40
N GLY A 874 22.17 -51.91 21.48
CA GLY A 874 21.87 -53.33 21.60
C GLY A 874 21.36 -53.66 23.00
N LEU A 875 20.27 -54.41 23.06
CA LEU A 875 19.66 -54.96 24.27
C LEU A 875 19.97 -56.46 24.34
N PRO A 876 21.14 -56.87 24.87
CA PRO A 876 21.50 -58.27 24.93
C PRO A 876 20.55 -59.03 25.86
N GLN A 877 19.93 -60.07 25.31
CA GLN A 877 19.08 -61.01 26.03
C GLN A 877 19.79 -62.36 26.04
N THR A 878 20.01 -62.88 27.23
CA THR A 878 20.61 -64.18 27.42
C THR A 878 19.89 -64.88 28.54
N LEU A 879 19.41 -66.08 28.24
CA LEU A 879 18.70 -66.93 29.18
C LEU A 879 19.01 -68.38 28.85
N GLU A 880 19.01 -69.24 29.86
CA GLU A 880 19.17 -70.68 29.73
C GLU A 880 18.22 -71.37 30.70
N ASP A 881 17.90 -72.62 30.39
CA ASP A 881 17.04 -73.51 31.18
C ASP A 881 15.62 -72.99 31.43
N LEU A 882 14.84 -73.77 32.18
CA LEU A 882 13.58 -73.37 32.80
C LEU A 882 13.82 -73.20 34.30
N THR A 883 13.74 -71.97 34.82
CA THR A 883 14.10 -71.68 36.22
C THR A 883 13.01 -70.90 36.95
N THR A 884 12.51 -71.45 38.05
CA THR A 884 11.77 -70.68 39.06
C THR A 884 12.72 -70.16 40.14
N THR A 885 12.55 -68.92 40.58
CA THR A 885 13.42 -68.30 41.61
C THR A 885 12.79 -68.28 43.01
N SER A 886 11.55 -68.71 43.13
CA SER A 886 10.86 -68.96 44.39
C SER A 886 10.09 -70.29 44.31
N ASN A 887 9.29 -70.62 45.33
CA ASN A 887 8.48 -71.84 45.32
C ASN A 887 7.43 -71.74 44.20
N GLY A 888 7.71 -72.37 43.07
CA GLY A 888 6.84 -72.37 41.90
C GLY A 888 7.00 -73.66 41.08
N PRO A 889 5.91 -74.14 40.45
CA PRO A 889 5.94 -75.26 39.54
C PRO A 889 6.59 -74.92 38.20
#